data_AF-A0AAE3ELV7-F1
#
_entry.id   AF-A0AAE3ELV7-F1
#
_cell.length_a   1.000
_cell.length_b   1.000
_cell.length_c   1.000
_cell.angle_alpha   90.00
_cell.angle_beta   90.00
_cell.angle_gamma   90.00
#
_symmetry.space_group_name_H-M   'P 1'
#
loop_
_entity.id
_entity.type
_entity.pdbx_description
1 polymer ?
#
loop_
_entity_poly.entity_id
_entity_poly.type
_entity_poly.pdbx_seq_one_letter_code
_entity_poly.pdbx_strand_id
1 'polypeptide(L)'
;MQTIDIVIPVNADNIEELAANELSKYLHTIYPNHEFPVVTASKKKKNIYIGTTEKLPKDLWPESAIPSSSEGFSIHRKNDNTGVITSAGSMGLLYGVYGLLEKMGYSFLFSGDYAPSLKEKFNFDEWDMVNEPLVKERTVFNWHNFLSGCTAWNFENWVMWINQSQKMGYNTIMVHAYANNPMFTFEYNGFKKPVGYLTTSAKGRDWSTEHVNDVRRLPGGDVFSSPIFGSKAGIVPDEERVEAIQQLMSRVFQHAEDRGVKVNFALDFDMVAAIPQEMVATIPETDKFMVNHKGILWMGEKPGDVWLPRPDRPEGYDYYKTQAAALLKLYPQVDKFVLWRRSDGSVWDELKYSEIPEEWQKEYFAKLDENPKIKEMKQSVGAFSQAKLAYAYHKAFTELKRDDISVAFGTWRWPSLPAMNEFYPDSATIYILDSEIIRGEMHLHNQSMIDDISKWSKPGKIIPIIWPHHDDGAYIGPPLPSFENFNNTLIQLKSDGFGVIHWMTRPFDIFFLHHSKQVMLNTQNQSIEKTIDFYSEKWFGEANSAVMASYMKLFVNDMPAFGRETNPYFIDVHQNKKFDDAQKVIRQCDERLDLLNKTNIEEFTADAKENYLFFVNYEKFVKIFFEQQSIFLSFREKFEAKDFNSARSIANQFQPDTVLEQYARTIQFGQITAGEQGLLFSMGLRWLPRFLSMKQLVQEEDIRINFSNTSHEELAQLAGTKTYFIDSDKNYWKVLGEKETGKTVVENSVKGAEYGELFEKGILLDANTNITLNPLSGREKLIAGEYDLKLLLASEGAISSIKVDINGLIKDVLINKFTIKKISIKFDGTANPVIKFTSQKGKPILCGLILEP
;
A
#
# COMPACT_ATOMS: atom_id res chain seq x y z
N MET A 1 31.72 -33.93 11.31
CA MET A 1 30.91 -33.30 10.25
C MET A 1 31.12 -34.03 8.95
N GLN A 2 30.06 -34.36 8.22
CA GLN A 2 30.17 -34.91 6.86
C GLN A 2 30.08 -33.77 5.85
N THR A 3 31.03 -33.69 4.93
CA THR A 3 31.04 -32.65 3.88
C THR A 3 30.45 -33.20 2.59
N ILE A 4 29.51 -32.45 2.00
CA ILE A 4 28.87 -32.73 0.71
C ILE A 4 29.06 -31.51 -0.17
N ASP A 5 29.92 -31.62 -1.17
CA ASP A 5 30.24 -30.48 -2.04
C ASP A 5 29.05 -30.16 -2.96
N ILE A 6 28.70 -28.87 -3.06
CA ILE A 6 27.83 -28.32 -4.10
C ILE A 6 28.74 -27.83 -5.24
N VAL A 7 28.66 -28.49 -6.39
CA VAL A 7 29.53 -28.28 -7.55
C VAL A 7 28.82 -27.41 -8.58
N ILE A 8 29.40 -26.24 -8.86
CA ILE A 8 28.98 -25.32 -9.92
C ILE A 8 29.98 -25.30 -11.10
N PRO A 9 29.56 -24.89 -12.32
CA PRO A 9 30.47 -24.65 -13.42
C PRO A 9 31.54 -23.60 -13.10
N VAL A 10 32.73 -23.70 -13.71
CA VAL A 10 33.82 -22.73 -13.55
C VAL A 10 33.43 -21.32 -14.04
N ASN A 11 32.49 -21.25 -14.99
CA ASN A 11 31.93 -20.04 -15.57
C ASN A 11 30.47 -19.82 -15.14
N ALA A 12 30.15 -20.15 -13.88
CA ALA A 12 28.85 -19.85 -13.29
C ALA A 12 28.57 -18.35 -13.36
N ASP A 13 27.33 -17.96 -13.67
CA ASP A 13 26.90 -16.58 -13.52
C ASP A 13 26.42 -16.28 -12.09
N ASN A 14 26.12 -15.01 -11.81
CA ASN A 14 25.70 -14.57 -10.47
C ASN A 14 24.45 -15.30 -9.96
N ILE A 15 23.53 -15.71 -10.84
CA ILE A 15 22.30 -16.40 -10.47
C ILE A 15 22.58 -17.88 -10.18
N GLU A 16 23.47 -18.52 -10.94
CA GLU A 16 23.99 -19.86 -10.64
C GLU A 16 24.69 -19.91 -9.28
N GLU A 17 25.53 -18.92 -8.98
CA GLU A 17 26.18 -18.78 -7.67
C GLU A 17 25.16 -18.53 -6.55
N LEU A 18 24.18 -17.65 -6.78
CA LEU A 18 23.10 -17.39 -5.82
C LEU A 18 22.31 -18.67 -5.51
N ALA A 19 21.93 -19.44 -6.53
CA ALA A 19 21.20 -20.69 -6.35
C ALA A 19 22.00 -21.70 -5.50
N ALA A 20 23.30 -21.86 -5.79
CA ALA A 20 24.17 -22.75 -5.02
C ALA A 20 24.33 -22.29 -3.56
N ASN A 21 24.50 -20.98 -3.34
CA ASN A 21 24.64 -20.40 -2.00
C ASN A 21 23.36 -20.49 -1.18
N GLU A 22 22.18 -20.25 -1.78
CA GLU A 22 20.90 -20.45 -1.13
C GLU A 22 20.71 -21.92 -0.73
N LEU A 23 20.99 -22.86 -1.64
CA LEU A 23 20.94 -24.28 -1.32
C LEU A 23 21.87 -24.64 -0.15
N SER A 24 23.11 -24.18 -0.18
CA SER A 24 24.09 -24.37 0.90
C SER A 24 23.56 -23.90 2.25
N LYS A 25 23.08 -22.65 2.29
CA LYS A 25 22.52 -21.99 3.48
C LYS A 25 21.38 -22.80 4.07
N TYR A 26 20.36 -23.14 3.27
CA TYR A 26 19.16 -23.80 3.79
C TYR A 26 19.41 -25.28 4.15
N LEU A 27 20.27 -25.99 3.42
CA LEU A 27 20.66 -27.34 3.79
C LEU A 27 21.45 -27.37 5.10
N HIS A 28 22.33 -26.40 5.34
CA HIS A 28 23.06 -26.31 6.60
C HIS A 28 22.12 -26.11 7.81
N THR A 29 21.06 -25.31 7.64
CA THR A 29 20.03 -25.13 8.67
C THR A 29 19.27 -26.44 8.99
N ILE A 30 18.91 -27.25 7.99
CA ILE A 30 18.21 -28.54 8.24
C ILE A 30 19.16 -29.61 8.78
N TYR A 31 20.41 -29.61 8.31
CA TYR A 31 21.41 -30.66 8.58
C TYR A 31 22.64 -30.08 9.29
N PRO A 32 22.55 -29.69 10.58
CA PRO A 32 23.62 -28.99 11.29
C PRO A 32 24.91 -29.81 11.46
N ASN A 33 24.83 -31.15 11.29
CA ASN A 33 25.98 -32.05 11.34
C ASN A 33 26.71 -32.22 10.00
N HIS A 34 26.27 -31.50 8.96
CA HIS A 34 26.81 -31.55 7.61
C HIS A 34 27.31 -30.17 7.16
N GLU A 35 28.29 -30.18 6.27
CA GLU A 35 28.77 -28.98 5.57
C GLU A 35 28.47 -29.10 4.08
N PHE A 36 28.04 -27.98 3.47
CA PHE A 36 27.66 -27.91 2.07
C PHE A 36 28.46 -26.85 1.30
N PRO A 37 29.80 -26.95 1.21
CA PRO A 37 30.62 -25.94 0.56
C PRO A 37 30.30 -25.85 -0.93
N VAL A 38 30.22 -24.63 -1.46
CA VAL A 38 30.12 -24.37 -2.91
C VAL A 38 31.52 -24.38 -3.52
N VAL A 39 31.73 -25.22 -4.52
CA VAL A 39 33.03 -25.46 -5.17
C VAL A 39 32.85 -25.60 -6.69
N THR A 40 33.92 -25.45 -7.46
CA THR A 40 33.90 -25.65 -8.93
C THR A 40 34.34 -27.05 -9.36
N ALA A 41 34.88 -27.85 -8.44
CA ALA A 41 35.23 -29.24 -8.65
C ALA A 41 35.20 -30.00 -7.33
N SER A 42 34.71 -31.23 -7.34
CA SER A 42 34.66 -32.09 -6.14
C SER A 42 35.46 -33.37 -6.32
N LYS A 43 36.17 -33.77 -5.26
CA LYS A 43 36.74 -35.13 -5.09
C LYS A 43 35.96 -35.94 -4.05
N LYS A 44 34.86 -35.40 -3.51
CA LYS A 44 34.06 -36.07 -2.49
C LYS A 44 33.19 -37.13 -3.14
N LYS A 45 32.97 -38.22 -2.39
CA LYS A 45 32.11 -39.32 -2.82
C LYS A 45 30.67 -38.84 -3.00
N LYS A 46 30.13 -38.08 -2.03
CA LYS A 46 28.82 -37.46 -2.10
C LYS A 46 28.93 -36.02 -2.59
N ASN A 47 28.17 -35.67 -3.62
CA ASN A 47 28.17 -34.33 -4.23
C ASN A 47 26.80 -33.97 -4.82
N ILE A 48 26.58 -32.68 -4.98
CA ILE A 48 25.41 -32.07 -5.62
C ILE A 48 25.94 -31.28 -6.82
N TYR A 49 25.44 -31.50 -8.03
CA TYR A 49 25.74 -30.62 -9.15
C TYR A 49 24.60 -29.63 -9.35
N ILE A 50 24.93 -28.36 -9.58
CA ILE A 50 23.96 -27.33 -9.96
C ILE A 50 24.52 -26.52 -11.11
N GLY A 51 23.74 -26.35 -12.17
CA GLY A 51 24.17 -25.61 -13.36
C GLY A 51 23.24 -25.81 -14.54
N THR A 52 23.32 -24.87 -15.49
CA THR A 52 22.55 -24.94 -16.73
C THR A 52 22.94 -26.13 -17.58
N THR A 53 22.01 -26.61 -18.41
CA THR A 53 22.20 -27.80 -19.27
C THR A 53 23.34 -27.65 -20.26
N GLU A 54 23.68 -26.42 -20.65
CA GLU A 54 24.83 -26.13 -21.53
C GLU A 54 26.18 -26.21 -20.80
N LYS A 55 26.20 -25.96 -19.48
CA LYS A 55 27.43 -25.83 -18.69
C LYS A 55 27.78 -27.09 -17.91
N LEU A 56 26.84 -28.00 -17.70
CA LEU A 56 27.09 -29.28 -17.01
C LEU A 56 27.43 -30.42 -18.00
N PRO A 57 28.05 -31.53 -17.54
CA PRO A 57 28.25 -32.73 -18.37
C PRO A 57 26.95 -33.49 -18.70
N LYS A 58 26.69 -33.76 -19.99
CA LYS A 58 25.42 -34.38 -20.46
C LYS A 58 25.07 -35.73 -19.82
N ASP A 59 26.02 -36.51 -19.34
CA ASP A 59 25.77 -37.79 -18.67
C ASP A 59 25.24 -37.61 -17.23
N LEU A 60 25.20 -36.37 -16.73
CA LEU A 60 24.65 -36.07 -15.41
C LEU A 60 23.13 -36.07 -15.38
N TRP A 61 22.40 -35.92 -16.50
CA TRP A 61 20.93 -35.91 -16.53
C TRP A 61 20.32 -36.52 -17.80
N PRO A 62 19.08 -37.01 -17.75
CA PRO A 62 18.35 -37.45 -18.94
C PRO A 62 17.82 -36.24 -19.72
N GLU A 63 18.07 -36.19 -21.04
CA GLU A 63 17.60 -35.09 -21.91
C GLU A 63 16.07 -34.91 -21.89
N SER A 64 15.32 -36.00 -21.68
CA SER A 64 13.84 -35.96 -21.60
C SER A 64 13.29 -35.28 -20.34
N ALA A 65 14.14 -34.90 -19.38
CA ALA A 65 13.72 -34.33 -18.10
C ALA A 65 13.93 -32.80 -18.00
N ILE A 66 14.37 -32.13 -19.07
CA ILE A 66 14.54 -30.68 -19.09
C ILE A 66 13.23 -30.02 -19.55
N PRO A 67 12.63 -29.12 -18.75
CA PRO A 67 11.44 -28.38 -19.17
C PRO A 67 11.67 -27.45 -20.35
N SER A 68 10.57 -27.04 -20.99
CA SER A 68 10.61 -26.13 -22.14
C SER A 68 10.96 -24.69 -21.77
N SER A 69 10.54 -24.25 -20.58
CA SER A 69 10.79 -22.92 -20.04
C SER A 69 12.22 -22.77 -19.53
N SER A 70 12.84 -21.61 -19.77
CA SER A 70 14.12 -21.22 -19.16
C SER A 70 14.04 -20.98 -17.64
N GLU A 71 12.82 -20.87 -17.10
CA GLU A 71 12.55 -20.83 -15.65
C GLU A 71 12.08 -22.20 -15.11
N GLY A 72 11.94 -23.21 -15.97
CA GLY A 72 11.66 -24.58 -15.54
C GLY A 72 12.92 -25.28 -15.05
N PHE A 73 12.76 -26.28 -14.19
CA PHE A 73 13.87 -27.02 -13.60
C PHE A 73 13.64 -28.52 -13.54
N SER A 74 14.77 -29.23 -13.41
CA SER A 74 14.86 -30.66 -13.21
C SER A 74 15.77 -30.93 -12.01
N ILE A 75 15.25 -31.64 -11.02
CA ILE A 75 15.99 -32.14 -9.87
C ILE A 75 15.93 -33.64 -9.95
N HIS A 76 17.08 -34.29 -9.89
CA HIS A 76 17.11 -35.74 -9.95
C HIS A 76 18.24 -36.35 -9.13
N ARG A 77 18.08 -37.63 -8.82
CA ARG A 77 19.09 -38.46 -8.19
C ARG A 77 19.77 -39.29 -9.27
N LYS A 78 21.01 -38.98 -9.61
CA LYS A 78 21.80 -39.81 -10.53
C LYS A 78 22.14 -41.16 -9.90
N ASN A 79 22.47 -41.18 -8.61
CA ASN A 79 22.71 -42.37 -7.79
C ASN A 79 22.72 -41.98 -6.30
N ASP A 80 22.97 -42.94 -5.40
CA ASP A 80 22.99 -42.76 -3.93
C ASP A 80 23.95 -41.68 -3.42
N ASN A 81 24.91 -41.25 -4.23
CA ASN A 81 25.93 -40.27 -3.86
C ASN A 81 25.88 -38.99 -4.71
N THR A 82 25.02 -38.89 -5.72
CA THR A 82 25.00 -37.73 -6.61
C THR A 82 23.58 -37.25 -6.87
N GLY A 83 23.29 -36.04 -6.42
CA GLY A 83 22.12 -35.26 -6.80
C GLY A 83 22.48 -34.21 -7.85
N VAL A 84 21.53 -33.86 -8.71
CA VAL A 84 21.73 -32.79 -9.72
C VAL A 84 20.49 -31.92 -9.79
N ILE A 85 20.70 -30.61 -9.89
CA ILE A 85 19.70 -29.59 -10.17
C ILE A 85 20.12 -28.92 -11.48
N THR A 86 19.27 -28.97 -12.51
CA THR A 86 19.56 -28.37 -13.81
C THR A 86 18.35 -27.68 -14.42
N SER A 87 18.61 -26.79 -15.37
CA SER A 87 17.62 -25.97 -16.07
C SER A 87 18.21 -25.48 -17.40
N ALA A 88 17.34 -25.09 -18.33
CA ALA A 88 17.74 -24.38 -19.54
C ALA A 88 18.22 -22.94 -19.27
N GLY A 89 17.88 -22.34 -18.12
CA GLY A 89 18.32 -21.00 -17.73
C GLY A 89 18.64 -20.88 -16.25
N SER A 90 19.48 -19.89 -15.89
CA SER A 90 19.98 -19.74 -14.51
C SER A 90 18.86 -19.47 -13.50
N MET A 91 17.82 -18.74 -13.90
CA MET A 91 16.64 -18.51 -13.06
C MET A 91 15.90 -19.80 -12.71
N GLY A 92 15.80 -20.76 -13.63
CA GLY A 92 15.21 -22.06 -13.34
C GLY A 92 15.99 -22.83 -12.28
N LEU A 93 17.32 -22.68 -12.19
CA LEU A 93 18.11 -23.30 -11.11
C LEU A 93 17.75 -22.76 -9.74
N LEU A 94 17.60 -21.44 -9.62
CA LEU A 94 17.19 -20.80 -8.37
C LEU A 94 15.79 -21.26 -7.95
N TYR A 95 14.83 -21.30 -8.88
CA TYR A 95 13.50 -21.85 -8.61
C TYR A 95 13.52 -23.35 -8.29
N GLY A 96 14.43 -24.11 -8.91
CA GLY A 96 14.64 -25.53 -8.59
C GLY A 96 15.17 -25.73 -7.17
N VAL A 97 16.09 -24.87 -6.72
CA VAL A 97 16.55 -24.86 -5.32
C VAL A 97 15.38 -24.59 -4.38
N TYR A 98 14.56 -23.57 -4.63
CA TYR A 98 13.41 -23.28 -3.78
C TYR A 98 12.35 -24.39 -3.81
N GLY A 99 12.05 -24.96 -4.98
CA GLY A 99 11.14 -26.10 -5.12
C GLY A 99 11.63 -27.34 -4.37
N LEU A 100 12.94 -27.61 -4.40
CA LEU A 100 13.55 -28.69 -3.62
C LEU A 100 13.42 -28.43 -2.11
N LEU A 101 13.76 -27.23 -1.66
CA LEU A 101 13.71 -26.86 -0.25
C LEU A 101 12.28 -26.91 0.31
N GLU A 102 11.29 -26.50 -0.48
CA GLU A 102 9.89 -26.64 -0.13
C GLU A 102 9.46 -28.10 -0.01
N LYS A 103 9.89 -28.96 -0.95
CA LYS A 103 9.67 -30.42 -0.86
C LYS A 103 10.29 -31.00 0.42
N MET A 104 11.46 -30.50 0.81
CA MET A 104 12.14 -30.87 2.06
C MET A 104 11.47 -30.34 3.34
N GLY A 105 10.49 -29.43 3.21
CA GLY A 105 9.62 -28.95 4.28
C GLY A 105 9.69 -27.45 4.59
N TYR A 106 10.51 -26.67 3.87
CA TYR A 106 10.49 -25.21 4.03
C TYR A 106 9.16 -24.61 3.55
N SER A 107 8.76 -23.49 4.15
CA SER A 107 7.74 -22.59 3.58
C SER A 107 8.32 -21.19 3.40
N PHE A 108 8.10 -20.61 2.24
CA PHE A 108 8.55 -19.26 1.89
C PHE A 108 7.35 -18.34 1.77
N LEU A 109 7.20 -17.41 2.72
CA LEU A 109 6.04 -16.52 2.84
C LEU A 109 6.51 -15.06 2.79
N PHE A 110 5.61 -14.09 2.57
CA PHE A 110 5.99 -12.69 2.76
C PHE A 110 6.37 -12.37 4.20
N SER A 111 5.75 -13.07 5.14
CA SER A 111 6.06 -12.96 6.57
C SER A 111 7.40 -13.58 6.97
N GLY A 112 8.09 -14.30 6.08
CA GLY A 112 9.41 -14.87 6.32
C GLY A 112 9.58 -16.30 5.80
N ASP A 113 10.72 -16.90 6.13
CA ASP A 113 11.00 -18.31 5.85
C ASP A 113 10.71 -19.14 7.11
N TYR A 114 10.04 -20.27 6.93
CA TYR A 114 9.74 -21.21 8.02
C TYR A 114 10.48 -22.51 7.77
N ALA A 115 11.39 -22.85 8.68
CA ALA A 115 12.21 -24.04 8.56
C ALA A 115 11.47 -25.30 9.05
N PRO A 116 11.68 -26.45 8.41
CA PRO A 116 11.21 -27.72 8.95
C PRO A 116 12.06 -28.15 10.15
N SER A 117 11.62 -29.19 10.85
CA SER A 117 12.40 -29.84 11.90
C SER A 117 13.76 -30.31 11.37
N LEU A 118 14.78 -30.23 12.24
CA LEU A 118 16.14 -30.68 11.93
C LEU A 118 16.17 -32.17 11.54
N LYS A 119 17.02 -32.52 10.58
CA LYS A 119 17.20 -33.90 10.11
C LYS A 119 18.62 -34.39 10.41
N GLU A 120 18.74 -35.63 10.90
CA GLU A 120 20.04 -36.20 11.27
C GLU A 120 20.86 -36.68 10.05
N LYS A 121 20.20 -37.23 9.03
CA LYS A 121 20.85 -37.92 7.90
C LYS A 121 20.48 -37.26 6.57
N PHE A 122 21.48 -36.87 5.81
CA PHE A 122 21.31 -36.38 4.44
C PHE A 122 21.30 -37.55 3.43
N ASN A 123 20.31 -37.54 2.54
CA ASN A 123 20.19 -38.45 1.39
C ASN A 123 19.52 -37.74 0.19
N PHE A 124 19.44 -38.45 -0.94
CA PHE A 124 18.84 -37.98 -2.19
C PHE A 124 17.47 -38.61 -2.48
N ASP A 125 16.81 -39.23 -1.50
CA ASP A 125 15.61 -40.05 -1.73
C ASP A 125 14.42 -39.22 -2.28
N GLU A 126 14.36 -37.93 -1.95
CA GLU A 126 13.30 -37.02 -2.42
C GLU A 126 13.69 -36.24 -3.70
N TRP A 127 14.88 -36.49 -4.26
CA TRP A 127 15.42 -35.74 -5.40
C TRP A 127 14.98 -36.37 -6.72
N ASP A 128 13.70 -36.28 -7.03
CA ASP A 128 13.15 -36.55 -8.36
C ASP A 128 11.93 -35.65 -8.54
N MET A 129 12.10 -34.59 -9.32
CA MET A 129 11.09 -33.57 -9.58
C MET A 129 11.44 -32.79 -10.85
N VAL A 130 10.44 -32.60 -11.71
CA VAL A 130 10.50 -31.69 -12.85
C VAL A 130 9.33 -30.74 -12.71
N ASN A 131 9.53 -29.43 -12.90
CA ASN A 131 8.45 -28.45 -12.85
C ASN A 131 8.78 -27.23 -13.71
N GLU A 132 7.77 -26.52 -14.19
CA GLU A 132 7.96 -25.27 -14.92
C GLU A 132 6.76 -24.34 -14.76
N PRO A 133 6.96 -23.01 -14.86
CA PRO A 133 5.84 -22.07 -14.89
C PRO A 133 5.09 -22.17 -16.23
N LEU A 134 3.77 -22.09 -16.15
CA LEU A 134 2.84 -22.12 -17.29
C LEU A 134 2.56 -20.73 -17.87
N VAL A 135 3.04 -19.68 -17.20
CA VAL A 135 2.93 -18.28 -17.64
C VAL A 135 4.28 -17.58 -17.44
N LYS A 136 4.61 -16.62 -18.32
CA LYS A 136 5.92 -15.99 -18.36
C LYS A 136 6.10 -14.91 -17.30
N GLU A 137 5.08 -14.09 -17.05
CA GLU A 137 5.17 -12.96 -16.12
C GLU A 137 4.31 -13.19 -14.88
N ARG A 138 4.92 -13.08 -13.70
CA ARG A 138 4.25 -13.25 -12.41
C ARG A 138 4.67 -12.08 -11.53
N THR A 139 3.82 -11.07 -11.46
CA THR A 139 4.15 -9.75 -10.93
C THR A 139 3.60 -9.54 -9.52
N VAL A 140 4.41 -9.00 -8.62
CA VAL A 140 3.95 -8.43 -7.35
C VAL A 140 4.00 -6.92 -7.45
N PHE A 141 2.89 -6.24 -7.15
CA PHE A 141 2.70 -4.82 -7.42
C PHE A 141 2.45 -4.03 -6.13
N ASN A 142 3.18 -2.93 -5.94
CA ASN A 142 3.05 -2.04 -4.78
C ASN A 142 2.90 -0.56 -5.16
N TRP A 143 2.13 0.18 -4.35
CA TRP A 143 1.84 1.60 -4.51
C TRP A 143 2.30 2.42 -3.31
N HIS A 144 2.91 3.58 -3.58
CA HIS A 144 3.30 4.55 -2.57
C HIS A 144 2.14 5.49 -2.20
N ASN A 145 1.04 4.93 -1.68
CA ASN A 145 -0.14 5.68 -1.25
C ASN A 145 -0.27 5.83 0.27
N PHE A 146 -0.14 4.74 1.03
CA PHE A 146 -0.45 4.71 2.46
C PHE A 146 0.75 4.34 3.32
N LEU A 147 0.78 4.82 4.56
CA LEU A 147 1.72 4.38 5.59
C LEU A 147 1.53 2.91 5.99
N SER A 148 0.33 2.38 5.79
CA SER A 148 -0.02 0.95 5.89
C SER A 148 0.48 0.13 4.69
N GLY A 149 1.12 0.75 3.70
CA GLY A 149 1.74 0.10 2.54
C GLY A 149 3.23 0.39 2.40
N CYS A 150 3.76 0.29 1.18
CA CYS A 150 5.19 0.43 0.91
C CYS A 150 5.76 1.84 1.11
N THR A 151 4.91 2.86 1.30
CA THR A 151 5.30 4.24 1.62
C THR A 151 6.17 4.33 2.87
N ALA A 152 5.92 3.47 3.86
CA ALA A 152 6.68 3.43 5.11
C ALA A 152 7.92 2.52 5.07
N TRP A 153 8.20 1.86 3.95
CA TRP A 153 9.26 0.84 3.86
C TRP A 153 10.65 1.45 3.78
N ASN A 154 11.57 0.84 4.51
CA ASN A 154 13.00 1.04 4.35
C ASN A 154 13.59 -0.01 3.37
N PHE A 155 14.86 0.15 3.04
CA PHE A 155 15.55 -0.75 2.11
C PHE A 155 15.42 -2.23 2.53
N GLU A 156 15.52 -2.52 3.81
CA GLU A 156 15.43 -3.89 4.34
C GLU A 156 14.05 -4.51 4.12
N ASN A 157 12.98 -3.71 4.18
CA ASN A 157 11.62 -4.16 3.89
C ASN A 157 11.46 -4.49 2.40
N TRP A 158 12.01 -3.66 1.51
CA TRP A 158 12.03 -3.92 0.06
C TRP A 158 12.83 -5.18 -0.29
N VAL A 159 14.01 -5.37 0.31
CA VAL A 159 14.83 -6.58 0.14
C VAL A 159 14.05 -7.82 0.56
N MET A 160 13.41 -7.79 1.73
CA MET A 160 12.57 -8.89 2.19
C MET A 160 11.44 -9.16 1.20
N TRP A 161 10.71 -8.13 0.79
CA TRP A 161 9.59 -8.25 -0.15
C TRP A 161 10.02 -8.84 -1.51
N ILE A 162 11.13 -8.39 -2.09
CA ILE A 162 11.69 -8.92 -3.35
C ILE A 162 12.08 -10.39 -3.19
N ASN A 163 12.83 -10.71 -2.13
CA ASN A 163 13.32 -12.07 -1.90
C ASN A 163 12.16 -13.04 -1.69
N GLN A 164 11.17 -12.67 -0.86
CA GLN A 164 10.03 -13.54 -0.58
C GLN A 164 9.11 -13.70 -1.79
N SER A 165 8.88 -12.62 -2.56
CA SER A 165 8.16 -12.70 -3.84
C SER A 165 8.83 -13.74 -4.76
N GLN A 166 10.15 -13.67 -4.89
CA GLN A 166 10.90 -14.59 -5.75
C GLN A 166 10.83 -16.04 -5.27
N LYS A 167 11.02 -16.29 -3.97
CA LYS A 167 10.92 -17.63 -3.40
C LYS A 167 9.54 -18.25 -3.57
N MET A 168 8.49 -17.42 -3.55
CA MET A 168 7.12 -17.86 -3.83
C MET A 168 6.86 -18.12 -5.31
N GLY A 169 7.80 -17.84 -6.21
CA GLY A 169 7.72 -18.11 -7.64
C GLY A 169 7.37 -16.91 -8.52
N TYR A 170 7.20 -15.72 -7.94
CA TYR A 170 7.07 -14.48 -8.71
C TYR A 170 8.42 -14.09 -9.33
N ASN A 171 8.42 -13.42 -10.48
CA ASN A 171 9.65 -13.08 -11.20
C ASN A 171 9.76 -11.60 -11.58
N THR A 172 8.73 -10.83 -11.27
CA THR A 172 8.64 -9.42 -11.64
C THR A 172 8.10 -8.62 -10.45
N ILE A 173 8.70 -7.46 -10.20
CA ILE A 173 8.13 -6.45 -9.32
C ILE A 173 7.59 -5.30 -10.15
N MET A 174 6.47 -4.75 -9.72
CA MET A 174 5.98 -3.48 -10.23
C MET A 174 5.92 -2.48 -9.09
N VAL A 175 6.41 -1.27 -9.36
CA VAL A 175 6.33 -0.15 -8.41
C VAL A 175 5.62 1.01 -9.09
N HIS A 176 4.56 1.50 -8.45
CA HIS A 176 3.84 2.70 -8.90
C HIS A 176 4.39 3.94 -8.21
N ALA A 177 4.69 4.95 -9.02
CA ALA A 177 4.97 6.31 -8.61
C ALA A 177 3.82 7.21 -9.06
N TYR A 178 3.13 7.81 -8.09
CA TYR A 178 2.17 8.85 -8.36
C TYR A 178 2.84 10.08 -8.99
N ALA A 179 2.06 10.84 -9.76
CA ALA A 179 2.57 12.02 -10.46
C ALA A 179 3.26 13.04 -9.54
N ASN A 180 2.78 13.21 -8.31
CA ASN A 180 3.37 14.10 -7.31
C ASN A 180 4.57 13.49 -6.56
N ASN A 181 4.82 12.18 -6.65
CA ASN A 181 5.78 11.50 -5.78
C ASN A 181 7.25 11.89 -6.11
N PRO A 182 8.11 12.13 -5.09
CA PRO A 182 9.53 12.47 -5.29
C PRO A 182 10.40 11.37 -5.92
N MET A 183 9.90 10.14 -6.06
CA MET A 183 10.59 9.01 -6.72
C MET A 183 11.03 9.30 -8.15
N PHE A 184 10.33 10.17 -8.88
CA PHE A 184 10.69 10.53 -10.24
C PHE A 184 10.58 12.03 -10.47
N THR A 185 11.69 12.62 -10.89
CA THR A 185 11.80 14.02 -11.28
C THR A 185 12.57 14.12 -12.58
N PHE A 186 12.29 15.18 -13.34
CA PHE A 186 13.05 15.54 -14.53
C PHE A 186 13.07 17.07 -14.65
N GLU A 187 14.00 17.57 -15.46
CA GLU A 187 14.14 18.97 -15.80
C GLU A 187 13.97 19.13 -17.30
N TYR A 188 13.24 20.15 -17.73
CA TYR A 188 13.05 20.47 -19.14
C TYR A 188 13.01 21.99 -19.31
N ASN A 189 13.80 22.52 -20.24
CA ASN A 189 13.92 23.96 -20.50
C ASN A 189 14.18 24.82 -19.25
N GLY A 190 14.97 24.32 -18.29
CA GLY A 190 15.33 25.02 -17.05
C GLY A 190 14.25 24.97 -15.95
N PHE A 191 13.13 24.28 -16.19
CA PHE A 191 12.10 24.04 -15.18
C PHE A 191 12.26 22.63 -14.61
N LYS A 192 12.25 22.51 -13.28
CA LYS A 192 12.21 21.21 -12.60
C LYS A 192 10.77 20.82 -12.33
N LYS A 193 10.38 19.58 -12.63
CA LYS A 193 9.05 19.07 -12.26
C LYS A 193 8.85 19.18 -10.74
N PRO A 194 7.77 19.85 -10.28
CA PRO A 194 7.47 19.92 -8.85
C PRO A 194 7.04 18.54 -8.35
N VAL A 195 7.37 18.26 -7.09
CA VAL A 195 7.06 17.00 -6.40
C VAL A 195 6.68 17.27 -4.95
N GLY A 196 5.73 16.49 -4.47
CA GLY A 196 5.25 16.42 -3.10
C GLY A 196 6.16 15.62 -2.18
N TYR A 197 5.62 15.20 -1.03
CA TYR A 197 6.31 14.42 -0.02
C TYR A 197 6.09 12.93 -0.23
N LEU A 198 7.02 12.12 0.29
CA LEU A 198 6.67 10.76 0.67
C LEU A 198 6.03 10.83 2.06
N THR A 199 4.80 10.33 2.19
CA THR A 199 4.01 10.48 3.42
C THR A 199 4.69 9.88 4.66
N THR A 200 4.56 10.60 5.78
CA THR A 200 4.97 10.23 7.15
C THR A 200 3.85 10.63 8.12
N SER A 201 3.95 10.26 9.39
CA SER A 201 2.98 10.66 10.42
C SER A 201 2.98 12.17 10.72
N ALA A 202 3.96 12.93 10.19
CA ALA A 202 4.14 14.36 10.48
C ALA A 202 4.15 15.26 9.23
N LYS A 203 4.44 14.71 8.05
CA LYS A 203 4.53 15.43 6.76
C LYS A 203 4.02 14.54 5.62
N GLY A 204 3.59 15.16 4.54
CA GLY A 204 2.94 14.47 3.43
C GLY A 204 1.50 14.10 3.77
N ARG A 205 0.55 14.38 2.88
CA ARG A 205 -0.89 14.23 3.19
C ARG A 205 -1.66 13.39 2.20
N ASP A 206 -0.96 12.71 1.31
CA ASP A 206 -1.58 11.86 0.31
C ASP A 206 -2.58 10.87 0.95
N TRP A 207 -3.70 10.71 0.26
CA TRP A 207 -4.75 9.74 0.56
C TRP A 207 -5.32 9.84 1.98
N SER A 208 -5.67 11.06 2.36
CA SER A 208 -6.32 11.39 3.64
C SER A 208 -5.47 11.08 4.86
N THR A 209 -4.15 11.07 4.71
CA THR A 209 -3.24 10.86 5.84
C THR A 209 -3.28 12.06 6.78
N GLU A 210 -3.77 11.81 8.00
CA GLU A 210 -3.80 12.78 9.08
C GLU A 210 -2.45 12.80 9.81
N HIS A 211 -2.16 13.86 10.58
CA HIS A 211 -0.88 14.01 11.27
C HIS A 211 -1.01 13.92 12.78
N VAL A 212 0.07 13.49 13.44
CA VAL A 212 0.19 13.47 14.91
C VAL A 212 1.60 13.86 15.33
N ASN A 213 1.72 14.50 16.50
CA ASN A 213 3.01 14.91 17.06
C ASN A 213 3.93 13.73 17.41
N ASP A 214 3.37 12.65 17.95
CA ASP A 214 4.14 11.48 18.39
C ASP A 214 3.27 10.22 18.30
N VAL A 215 3.59 9.33 17.36
CA VAL A 215 2.84 8.08 17.16
C VAL A 215 2.91 7.13 18.35
N ARG A 216 3.92 7.26 19.22
CA ARG A 216 4.09 6.41 20.40
C ARG A 216 3.07 6.69 21.48
N ARG A 217 2.41 7.86 21.41
CA ARG A 217 1.35 8.25 22.35
C ARG A 217 -0.02 7.67 21.99
N LEU A 218 -0.16 7.04 20.81
CA LEU A 218 -1.36 6.27 20.46
C LEU A 218 -1.54 5.10 21.45
N PRO A 219 -2.79 4.62 21.68
CA PRO A 219 -3.00 3.32 22.32
C PRO A 219 -2.31 2.22 21.50
N GLY A 220 -1.51 1.38 22.18
CA GLY A 220 -0.63 0.41 21.51
C GLY A 220 0.56 1.02 20.75
N GLY A 221 0.84 2.31 20.92
CA GLY A 221 1.93 3.02 20.22
C GLY A 221 3.35 2.62 20.66
N ASP A 222 3.49 1.74 21.64
CA ASP A 222 4.76 1.14 22.06
C ASP A 222 5.42 0.30 20.96
N VAL A 223 4.67 -0.09 19.92
CA VAL A 223 5.22 -0.74 18.73
C VAL A 223 6.07 0.19 17.86
N PHE A 224 6.01 1.51 18.06
CA PHE A 224 6.81 2.47 17.30
C PHE A 224 8.10 2.82 18.06
N SER A 225 9.23 2.78 17.35
CA SER A 225 10.55 3.11 17.92
C SER A 225 10.89 4.61 17.91
N SER A 226 10.09 5.43 17.23
CA SER A 226 10.32 6.86 16.96
C SER A 226 9.02 7.64 17.03
N PRO A 227 9.04 8.94 17.40
CA PRO A 227 7.84 9.78 17.40
C PRO A 227 7.25 10.02 16.00
N ILE A 228 8.08 9.95 14.97
CA ILE A 228 7.66 10.07 13.57
C ILE A 228 7.75 8.70 12.92
N PHE A 229 6.63 8.26 12.35
CA PHE A 229 6.52 7.02 11.59
C PHE A 229 6.53 7.29 10.08
N GLY A 230 7.28 6.48 9.35
CA GLY A 230 7.48 6.61 7.90
C GLY A 230 8.81 5.95 7.51
N SER A 231 9.09 5.92 6.21
CA SER A 231 10.41 5.47 5.76
C SER A 231 11.48 6.48 6.20
N LYS A 232 12.71 6.00 6.46
CA LYS A 232 13.85 6.88 6.78
C LYS A 232 14.06 7.93 5.70
N ALA A 233 13.84 7.55 4.45
CA ALA A 233 13.99 8.42 3.29
C ALA A 233 12.87 9.49 3.20
N GLY A 234 11.71 9.28 3.85
CA GLY A 234 10.64 10.27 3.98
C GLY A 234 10.76 11.21 5.18
N ILE A 235 11.65 10.93 6.14
CA ILE A 235 11.83 11.70 7.40
C ILE A 235 13.05 12.65 7.34
N VAL A 236 13.78 12.65 6.21
CA VAL A 236 14.92 13.56 5.99
C VAL A 236 14.49 15.04 5.93
N PRO A 237 15.44 16.00 6.03
CA PRO A 237 15.17 17.41 5.75
C PRO A 237 14.53 17.64 4.37
N ASP A 238 13.75 18.70 4.22
CA ASP A 238 12.91 18.92 3.02
C ASP A 238 13.75 19.13 1.74
N GLU A 239 14.97 19.64 1.89
CA GLU A 239 15.96 19.81 0.84
C GLU A 239 16.54 18.48 0.31
N GLU A 240 16.57 17.43 1.14
CA GLU A 240 17.15 16.12 0.81
C GLU A 240 16.09 15.10 0.32
N ARG A 241 14.79 15.41 0.50
CA ARG A 241 13.69 14.46 0.27
C ARG A 241 13.69 13.79 -1.11
N VAL A 242 14.04 14.52 -2.17
CA VAL A 242 14.05 13.95 -3.52
C VAL A 242 15.22 12.97 -3.67
N GLU A 243 16.41 13.39 -3.25
CA GLU A 243 17.61 12.57 -3.33
C GLU A 243 17.48 11.30 -2.49
N ALA A 244 16.97 11.41 -1.25
CA ALA A 244 16.83 10.26 -0.35
C ALA A 244 15.91 9.17 -0.92
N ILE A 245 14.74 9.53 -1.47
CA ILE A 245 13.80 8.56 -2.07
C ILE A 245 14.39 7.95 -3.34
N GLN A 246 15.02 8.77 -4.19
CA GLN A 246 15.64 8.32 -5.42
C GLN A 246 16.80 7.34 -5.16
N GLN A 247 17.63 7.61 -4.16
CA GLN A 247 18.70 6.71 -3.73
C GLN A 247 18.15 5.40 -3.13
N LEU A 248 17.08 5.46 -2.33
CA LEU A 248 16.41 4.27 -1.82
C LEU A 248 15.94 3.39 -2.99
N MET A 249 15.17 3.95 -3.92
CA MET A 249 14.61 3.17 -5.02
C MET A 249 15.65 2.67 -6.01
N SER A 250 16.72 3.42 -6.25
CA SER A 250 17.86 2.97 -7.07
C SER A 250 18.49 1.71 -6.48
N ARG A 251 18.71 1.68 -5.17
CA ARG A 251 19.22 0.48 -4.47
C ARG A 251 18.22 -0.68 -4.52
N VAL A 252 16.93 -0.40 -4.39
CA VAL A 252 15.86 -1.42 -4.47
C VAL A 252 15.86 -2.09 -5.85
N PHE A 253 15.94 -1.31 -6.93
CA PHE A 253 15.96 -1.85 -8.29
C PHE A 253 17.27 -2.55 -8.62
N GLN A 254 18.41 -2.08 -8.09
CA GLN A 254 19.66 -2.83 -8.19
C GLN A 254 19.55 -4.20 -7.50
N HIS A 255 18.96 -4.26 -6.30
CA HIS A 255 18.76 -5.53 -5.58
C HIS A 255 17.83 -6.49 -6.35
N ALA A 256 16.81 -5.97 -7.04
CA ALA A 256 15.96 -6.78 -7.91
C ALA A 256 16.76 -7.38 -9.08
N GLU A 257 17.55 -6.55 -9.78
CA GLU A 257 18.39 -6.97 -10.90
C GLU A 257 19.46 -7.99 -10.49
N ASP A 258 20.14 -7.76 -9.35
CA ASP A 258 21.16 -8.68 -8.81
C ASP A 258 20.59 -10.09 -8.54
N ARG A 259 19.27 -10.20 -8.38
CA ARG A 259 18.54 -11.45 -8.19
C ARG A 259 17.85 -11.96 -9.45
N GLY A 260 17.93 -11.26 -10.58
CA GLY A 260 17.24 -11.61 -11.82
C GLY A 260 15.72 -11.38 -11.76
N VAL A 261 15.25 -10.52 -10.84
CA VAL A 261 13.84 -10.11 -10.74
C VAL A 261 13.63 -8.88 -11.61
N LYS A 262 12.66 -8.95 -12.52
CA LYS A 262 12.37 -7.85 -13.46
C LYS A 262 11.72 -6.66 -12.77
N VAL A 263 12.00 -5.46 -13.27
CA VAL A 263 11.49 -4.20 -12.73
C VAL A 263 10.55 -3.52 -13.73
N ASN A 264 9.27 -3.49 -13.37
CA ASN A 264 8.26 -2.67 -14.04
C ASN A 264 8.09 -1.36 -13.28
N PHE A 265 8.39 -0.22 -13.92
CA PHE A 265 8.19 1.10 -13.34
C PHE A 265 6.88 1.71 -13.86
N ALA A 266 5.87 1.80 -13.00
CA ALA A 266 4.58 2.41 -13.33
C ALA A 266 4.56 3.88 -12.94
N LEU A 267 4.25 4.76 -13.89
CA LEU A 267 4.21 6.20 -13.68
C LEU A 267 2.91 6.78 -14.20
N ASP A 268 2.28 7.60 -13.37
CA ASP A 268 1.16 8.43 -13.80
C ASP A 268 1.60 9.42 -14.88
N PHE A 269 0.94 9.38 -16.03
CA PHE A 269 1.17 10.34 -17.12
C PHE A 269 -0.05 11.22 -17.40
N ASP A 270 -1.20 10.91 -16.79
CA ASP A 270 -2.50 11.41 -17.20
C ASP A 270 -3.20 12.36 -16.23
N MET A 271 -2.47 12.82 -15.22
CA MET A 271 -2.91 13.87 -14.30
C MET A 271 -2.22 15.20 -14.60
N VAL A 272 -2.83 16.30 -14.17
CA VAL A 272 -2.22 17.65 -14.34
C VAL A 272 -0.89 17.73 -13.59
N ALA A 273 -0.76 17.08 -12.43
CA ALA A 273 0.50 17.02 -11.68
C ALA A 273 1.63 16.29 -12.44
N ALA A 274 1.31 15.42 -13.41
CA ALA A 274 2.30 14.76 -14.26
C ALA A 274 2.78 15.65 -15.42
N ILE A 275 2.06 16.77 -15.66
CA ILE A 275 2.22 17.65 -16.81
C ILE A 275 2.36 19.09 -16.31
N PRO A 276 3.53 19.49 -15.75
CA PRO A 276 3.70 20.81 -15.15
C PRO A 276 3.45 21.91 -16.18
N GLN A 277 2.40 22.71 -15.98
CA GLN A 277 1.94 23.66 -16.99
C GLN A 277 2.96 24.77 -17.29
N GLU A 278 3.76 25.18 -16.29
CA GLU A 278 4.87 26.13 -16.50
C GLU A 278 5.93 25.57 -17.45
N MET A 279 6.19 24.25 -17.37
CA MET A 279 7.12 23.56 -18.26
C MET A 279 6.54 23.45 -19.67
N VAL A 280 5.26 23.07 -19.79
CA VAL A 280 4.57 22.98 -21.10
C VAL A 280 4.42 24.35 -21.75
N ALA A 281 4.35 25.44 -20.98
CA ALA A 281 4.32 26.80 -21.51
C ALA A 281 5.57 27.11 -22.37
N THR A 282 6.71 26.48 -22.11
CA THR A 282 7.96 26.67 -22.88
C THR A 282 7.96 25.98 -24.24
N ILE A 283 7.04 25.04 -24.49
CA ILE A 283 6.94 24.31 -25.76
C ILE A 283 6.25 25.21 -26.81
N PRO A 284 6.74 25.29 -28.07
CA PRO A 284 6.08 26.04 -29.15
C PRO A 284 4.61 25.65 -29.34
N GLU A 285 3.75 26.59 -29.71
CA GLU A 285 2.31 26.32 -29.91
C GLU A 285 2.03 25.26 -30.99
N THR A 286 2.92 25.09 -31.98
CA THR A 286 2.81 24.02 -32.99
C THR A 286 2.97 22.61 -32.41
N ASP A 287 3.57 22.53 -31.22
CA ASP A 287 4.10 21.33 -30.58
C ASP A 287 3.39 21.00 -29.26
N LYS A 288 2.28 21.70 -29.00
CA LYS A 288 1.35 21.45 -27.91
C LYS A 288 -0.08 21.73 -28.35
N PHE A 289 -1.06 21.29 -27.59
CA PHE A 289 -2.46 21.61 -27.83
C PHE A 289 -3.19 21.76 -26.50
N MET A 290 -4.27 22.55 -26.49
CA MET A 290 -5.02 22.86 -25.29
C MET A 290 -6.29 22.02 -25.23
N VAL A 291 -6.63 21.54 -24.03
CA VAL A 291 -7.82 20.73 -23.78
C VAL A 291 -8.59 21.30 -22.60
N ASN A 292 -9.91 21.12 -22.62
CA ASN A 292 -10.75 21.52 -21.50
C ASN A 292 -10.92 20.33 -20.54
N HIS A 293 -10.06 20.28 -19.52
CA HIS A 293 -10.05 19.20 -18.55
C HIS A 293 -11.17 19.36 -17.52
N LYS A 294 -11.90 18.27 -17.26
CA LYS A 294 -13.06 18.28 -16.34
C LYS A 294 -12.70 18.23 -14.85
N GLY A 295 -11.44 17.98 -14.51
CA GLY A 295 -11.04 17.74 -13.12
C GLY A 295 -11.27 16.30 -12.70
N ILE A 296 -10.38 15.78 -11.86
CA ILE A 296 -10.62 14.57 -11.07
C ILE A 296 -11.00 15.01 -9.65
N LEU A 297 -12.25 15.46 -9.49
CA LEU A 297 -12.70 16.13 -8.25
C LEU A 297 -12.51 15.27 -7.00
N TRP A 298 -12.75 13.96 -7.10
CA TRP A 298 -12.57 13.04 -5.99
C TRP A 298 -11.10 12.85 -5.61
N MET A 299 -10.13 13.24 -6.46
CA MET A 299 -8.70 13.28 -6.13
C MET A 299 -8.22 14.67 -5.68
N GLY A 300 -9.10 15.69 -5.74
CA GLY A 300 -8.76 17.09 -5.51
C GLY A 300 -8.26 17.85 -6.74
N GLU A 301 -8.20 17.20 -7.91
CA GLU A 301 -7.81 17.85 -9.17
C GLU A 301 -8.98 18.68 -9.72
N LYS A 302 -8.70 19.94 -10.09
CA LYS A 302 -9.71 20.92 -10.47
C LYS A 302 -9.91 20.97 -11.99
N PRO A 303 -11.13 21.27 -12.47
CA PRO A 303 -11.37 21.55 -13.88
C PRO A 303 -10.61 22.80 -14.35
N GLY A 304 -10.27 22.84 -15.64
CA GLY A 304 -9.61 23.98 -16.26
C GLY A 304 -9.01 23.66 -17.62
N ASP A 305 -8.51 24.69 -18.30
CA ASP A 305 -7.77 24.50 -19.54
C ASP A 305 -6.35 24.00 -19.23
N VAL A 306 -5.92 22.97 -19.95
CA VAL A 306 -4.64 22.29 -19.75
C VAL A 306 -3.94 22.16 -21.10
N TRP A 307 -2.67 22.54 -21.16
CA TRP A 307 -1.82 22.29 -22.32
C TRP A 307 -1.17 20.91 -22.23
N LEU A 308 -1.22 20.18 -23.34
CA LEU A 308 -0.62 18.87 -23.52
C LEU A 308 0.48 18.93 -24.60
N PRO A 309 1.70 18.41 -24.34
CA PRO A 309 2.75 18.30 -25.35
C PRO A 309 2.38 17.32 -26.45
N ARG A 310 2.67 17.65 -27.71
CA ARG A 310 2.45 16.80 -28.88
C ARG A 310 3.60 15.78 -29.05
N PRO A 311 3.39 14.48 -28.76
CA PRO A 311 4.45 13.47 -28.89
C PRO A 311 4.96 13.24 -30.31
N ASP A 312 4.23 13.71 -31.33
CA ASP A 312 4.50 13.55 -32.76
C ASP A 312 5.18 14.77 -33.41
N ARG A 313 5.47 15.82 -32.63
CA ARG A 313 6.16 17.03 -33.09
C ARG A 313 7.51 17.20 -32.37
N PRO A 314 8.51 17.89 -32.95
CA PRO A 314 9.89 17.85 -32.46
C PRO A 314 10.06 18.21 -30.98
N GLU A 315 9.58 19.38 -30.53
CA GLU A 315 9.73 19.85 -29.16
C GLU A 315 8.78 19.11 -28.19
N GLY A 316 7.60 18.71 -28.66
CA GLY A 316 6.71 17.88 -27.85
C GLY A 316 7.24 16.46 -27.65
N TYR A 317 7.93 15.89 -28.65
CA TYR A 317 8.67 14.63 -28.55
C TYR A 317 9.86 14.75 -27.60
N ASP A 318 10.62 15.84 -27.70
CA ASP A 318 11.79 16.09 -26.85
C ASP A 318 11.43 16.14 -25.36
N TYR A 319 10.24 16.65 -25.01
CA TYR A 319 9.69 16.57 -23.65
C TYR A 319 9.57 15.13 -23.13
N TYR A 320 9.00 14.20 -23.92
CA TYR A 320 8.86 12.80 -23.52
C TYR A 320 10.20 12.05 -23.56
N LYS A 321 11.07 12.37 -24.52
CA LYS A 321 12.43 11.82 -24.60
C LYS A 321 13.26 12.24 -23.39
N THR A 322 13.11 13.47 -22.91
CA THR A 322 13.77 13.97 -21.70
C THR A 322 13.30 13.21 -20.47
N GLN A 323 12.00 12.93 -20.35
CA GLN A 323 11.48 12.07 -19.28
C GLN A 323 12.07 10.65 -19.34
N ALA A 324 12.10 10.03 -20.53
CA ALA A 324 12.70 8.72 -20.73
C ALA A 324 14.19 8.72 -20.34
N ALA A 325 14.95 9.71 -20.79
CA ALA A 325 16.38 9.85 -20.45
C ALA A 325 16.60 10.03 -18.95
N ALA A 326 15.78 10.85 -18.28
CA ALA A 326 15.82 11.02 -16.83
C ALA A 326 15.53 9.70 -16.09
N LEU A 327 14.54 8.93 -16.55
CA LEU A 327 14.19 7.64 -15.96
C LEU A 327 15.37 6.66 -16.06
N LEU A 328 15.98 6.52 -17.24
CA LEU A 328 17.10 5.59 -17.44
C LEU A 328 18.36 6.00 -16.71
N LYS A 329 18.60 7.31 -16.58
CA LYS A 329 19.71 7.82 -15.79
C LYS A 329 19.54 7.45 -14.32
N LEU A 330 18.31 7.50 -13.82
CA LEU A 330 18.00 7.29 -12.42
C LEU A 330 17.87 5.80 -12.06
N TYR A 331 17.22 5.03 -12.94
CA TYR A 331 16.89 3.63 -12.76
C TYR A 331 17.22 2.83 -14.04
N PRO A 332 18.51 2.55 -14.31
CA PRO A 332 18.90 1.79 -15.49
C PRO A 332 18.36 0.35 -15.49
N GLN A 333 17.94 -0.18 -14.34
CA GLN A 333 17.43 -1.54 -14.14
C GLN A 333 15.98 -1.75 -14.61
N VAL A 334 15.29 -0.69 -15.07
CA VAL A 334 13.90 -0.82 -15.53
C VAL A 334 13.85 -1.65 -16.81
N ASP A 335 13.05 -2.72 -16.79
CA ASP A 335 12.75 -3.58 -17.94
C ASP A 335 11.49 -3.11 -18.69
N LYS A 336 10.54 -2.51 -17.96
CA LYS A 336 9.26 -2.08 -18.53
C LYS A 336 8.81 -0.75 -17.96
N PHE A 337 8.49 0.19 -18.84
CA PHE A 337 7.89 1.46 -18.47
C PHE A 337 6.37 1.39 -18.67
N VAL A 338 5.62 1.46 -17.57
CA VAL A 338 4.17 1.31 -17.55
C VAL A 338 3.51 2.68 -17.40
N LEU A 339 2.89 3.16 -18.47
CA LEU A 339 2.10 4.38 -18.49
C LEU A 339 0.78 4.14 -17.75
N TRP A 340 0.68 4.60 -16.50
CA TRP A 340 -0.49 4.38 -15.67
C TRP A 340 -1.56 5.43 -15.96
N ARG A 341 -2.75 4.98 -16.36
CA ARG A 341 -3.92 5.82 -16.66
C ARG A 341 -5.10 5.52 -15.74
N ARG A 342 -5.93 6.53 -15.49
CA ARG A 342 -7.24 6.40 -14.85
C ARG A 342 -8.27 5.87 -15.85
N SER A 343 -9.37 5.36 -15.31
CA SER A 343 -10.51 4.87 -16.08
C SER A 343 -11.53 5.94 -16.47
N ASP A 344 -11.36 7.16 -15.96
CA ASP A 344 -12.30 8.27 -16.05
C ASP A 344 -11.66 9.59 -15.58
N GLY A 345 -12.14 10.72 -16.09
CA GLY A 345 -11.80 12.07 -15.64
C GLY A 345 -10.44 12.62 -16.05
N SER A 346 -9.50 11.79 -16.52
CA SER A 346 -8.10 12.23 -16.74
C SER A 346 -7.88 12.99 -18.05
N VAL A 347 -6.80 13.78 -18.10
CA VAL A 347 -6.54 14.73 -19.20
C VAL A 347 -6.35 14.06 -20.57
N TRP A 348 -5.87 12.82 -20.60
CA TRP A 348 -5.65 12.06 -21.84
C TRP A 348 -6.78 11.08 -22.14
N ASP A 349 -7.60 10.74 -21.14
CA ASP A 349 -8.65 9.73 -21.26
C ASP A 349 -9.94 10.30 -21.87
N GLU A 350 -10.33 11.51 -21.44
CA GLU A 350 -11.61 12.14 -21.83
C GLU A 350 -11.51 13.09 -23.04
N LEU A 351 -10.43 12.99 -23.82
CA LEU A 351 -10.22 13.83 -25.00
C LEU A 351 -11.39 13.73 -25.99
N LYS A 352 -11.87 14.87 -26.46
CA LYS A 352 -12.87 14.95 -27.52
C LYS A 352 -12.19 15.06 -28.88
N TYR A 353 -12.86 14.57 -29.92
CA TYR A 353 -12.35 14.70 -31.29
C TYR A 353 -12.10 16.16 -31.70
N SER A 354 -12.89 17.10 -31.17
CA SER A 354 -12.75 18.53 -31.45
C SER A 354 -11.56 19.19 -30.74
N GLU A 355 -10.96 18.51 -29.75
CA GLU A 355 -9.87 19.03 -28.92
C GLU A 355 -8.50 18.53 -29.41
N ILE A 356 -8.44 17.40 -30.11
CA ILE A 356 -7.17 16.88 -30.65
C ILE A 356 -6.77 17.64 -31.92
N PRO A 357 -5.46 17.70 -32.26
CA PRO A 357 -4.96 18.40 -33.45
C PRO A 357 -5.64 17.94 -34.76
N GLU A 358 -5.78 18.84 -35.74
CA GLU A 358 -6.46 18.54 -37.02
C GLU A 358 -5.85 17.33 -37.76
N GLU A 359 -4.54 17.12 -37.66
CA GLU A 359 -3.90 15.96 -38.30
C GLU A 359 -4.33 14.65 -37.62
N TRP A 360 -4.43 14.66 -36.30
CA TRP A 360 -4.92 13.52 -35.52
C TRP A 360 -6.40 13.24 -35.77
N GLN A 361 -7.21 14.27 -35.97
CA GLN A 361 -8.61 14.10 -36.37
C GLN A 361 -8.72 13.33 -37.69
N LYS A 362 -7.93 13.72 -38.71
CA LYS A 362 -7.93 13.04 -40.02
C LYS A 362 -7.52 11.58 -39.90
N GLU A 363 -6.48 11.29 -39.13
CA GLU A 363 -6.03 9.91 -38.88
C GLU A 363 -7.09 9.07 -38.15
N TYR A 364 -7.74 9.65 -37.13
CA TYR A 364 -8.78 8.98 -36.38
C TYR A 364 -10.03 8.73 -37.25
N PHE A 365 -10.43 9.68 -38.10
CA PHE A 365 -11.53 9.48 -39.04
C PHE A 365 -11.21 8.42 -40.10
N ALA A 366 -9.97 8.37 -40.59
CA ALA A 366 -9.56 7.29 -41.49
C ALA A 366 -9.69 5.90 -40.81
N LYS A 367 -9.36 5.81 -39.52
CA LYS A 367 -9.57 4.58 -38.73
C LYS A 367 -11.05 4.26 -38.53
N LEU A 368 -11.89 5.26 -38.29
CA LEU A 368 -13.34 5.09 -38.23
C LEU A 368 -13.93 4.58 -39.56
N ASP A 369 -13.43 5.07 -40.70
CA ASP A 369 -13.86 4.62 -42.01
C ASP A 369 -13.46 3.15 -42.26
N GLU A 370 -12.29 2.72 -41.79
CA GLU A 370 -11.83 1.32 -41.82
C GLU A 370 -12.65 0.43 -40.87
N ASN A 371 -12.99 0.94 -39.68
CA ASN A 371 -13.70 0.19 -38.63
C ASN A 371 -14.74 1.08 -37.92
N PRO A 372 -15.99 1.13 -38.41
CA PRO A 372 -17.03 1.99 -37.84
C PRO A 372 -17.38 1.69 -36.38
N LYS A 373 -17.07 0.49 -35.86
CA LYS A 373 -17.32 0.10 -34.47
C LYS A 373 -16.49 0.90 -33.46
N ILE A 374 -15.40 1.53 -33.89
CA ILE A 374 -14.56 2.40 -33.05
C ILE A 374 -15.41 3.50 -32.37
N LYS A 375 -16.47 3.97 -33.01
CA LYS A 375 -17.37 5.00 -32.47
C LYS A 375 -18.13 4.52 -31.21
N GLU A 376 -18.34 3.22 -31.08
CA GLU A 376 -19.04 2.60 -29.95
C GLU A 376 -18.08 2.23 -28.81
N MET A 377 -16.77 2.18 -29.07
CA MET A 377 -15.76 1.85 -28.08
C MET A 377 -15.58 3.00 -27.09
N LYS A 378 -15.68 2.69 -25.80
CA LYS A 378 -15.46 3.66 -24.72
C LYS A 378 -14.03 4.21 -24.81
N GLN A 379 -13.90 5.55 -24.72
CA GLN A 379 -12.61 6.27 -24.71
C GLN A 379 -11.73 6.05 -25.96
N SER A 380 -12.34 5.80 -27.13
CA SER A 380 -11.58 5.56 -28.37
C SER A 380 -10.66 6.72 -28.78
N VAL A 381 -11.10 7.97 -28.63
CA VAL A 381 -10.27 9.16 -28.90
C VAL A 381 -9.08 9.26 -27.93
N GLY A 382 -9.31 9.00 -26.65
CA GLY A 382 -8.26 8.97 -25.63
C GLY A 382 -7.24 7.86 -25.90
N ALA A 383 -7.70 6.63 -26.17
CA ALA A 383 -6.84 5.50 -26.51
C ALA A 383 -6.00 5.76 -27.78
N PHE A 384 -6.61 6.34 -28.83
CA PHE A 384 -5.90 6.76 -30.04
C PHE A 384 -4.78 7.76 -29.72
N SER A 385 -5.09 8.79 -28.92
CA SER A 385 -4.13 9.84 -28.55
C SER A 385 -2.99 9.29 -27.68
N GLN A 386 -3.32 8.41 -26.73
CA GLN A 386 -2.34 7.75 -25.85
C GLN A 386 -1.41 6.81 -26.62
N ALA A 387 -1.86 6.18 -27.71
CA ALA A 387 -0.99 5.38 -28.56
C ALA A 387 0.19 6.20 -29.11
N LYS A 388 0.00 7.50 -29.38
CA LYS A 388 1.07 8.41 -29.80
C LYS A 388 2.16 8.56 -28.74
N LEU A 389 1.79 8.57 -27.46
CA LEU A 389 2.75 8.57 -26.35
C LEU A 389 3.58 7.30 -26.33
N ALA A 390 2.95 6.12 -26.52
CA ALA A 390 3.68 4.86 -26.58
C ALA A 390 4.71 4.84 -27.71
N TYR A 391 4.35 5.32 -28.90
CA TYR A 391 5.30 5.44 -30.02
C TYR A 391 6.45 6.41 -29.69
N ALA A 392 6.17 7.54 -29.05
CA ALA A 392 7.21 8.48 -28.63
C ALA A 392 8.17 7.86 -27.59
N TYR A 393 7.67 7.19 -26.56
CA TYR A 393 8.51 6.53 -25.56
C TYR A 393 9.32 5.39 -26.16
N HIS A 394 8.72 4.55 -27.00
CA HIS A 394 9.43 3.48 -27.69
C HIS A 394 10.58 4.03 -28.55
N LYS A 395 10.29 5.05 -29.37
CA LYS A 395 11.31 5.75 -30.16
C LYS A 395 12.40 6.36 -29.27
N ALA A 396 12.03 6.98 -28.16
CA ALA A 396 12.99 7.56 -27.22
C ALA A 396 13.92 6.49 -26.63
N PHE A 397 13.40 5.35 -26.18
CA PHE A 397 14.22 4.27 -25.66
C PHE A 397 15.16 3.69 -26.71
N THR A 398 14.71 3.53 -27.96
CA THR A 398 15.58 3.15 -29.09
C THR A 398 16.71 4.15 -29.32
N GLU A 399 16.41 5.44 -29.39
CA GLU A 399 17.44 6.48 -29.56
C GLU A 399 18.41 6.56 -28.37
N LEU A 400 17.96 6.15 -27.18
CA LEU A 400 18.76 6.04 -25.96
C LEU A 400 19.48 4.68 -25.83
N LYS A 401 19.43 3.83 -26.86
CA LYS A 401 20.06 2.50 -26.92
C LYS A 401 19.56 1.53 -25.85
N ARG A 402 18.27 1.60 -25.55
CA ARG A 402 17.54 0.72 -24.62
C ARG A 402 16.31 0.11 -25.29
N ASP A 403 16.52 -0.48 -26.46
CA ASP A 403 15.49 -1.22 -27.22
C ASP A 403 14.90 -2.41 -26.45
N ASP A 404 15.59 -2.86 -25.40
CA ASP A 404 15.14 -3.89 -24.47
C ASP A 404 13.97 -3.46 -23.57
N ILE A 405 13.73 -2.15 -23.42
CA ILE A 405 12.66 -1.65 -22.57
C ILE A 405 11.32 -1.70 -23.28
N SER A 406 10.39 -2.44 -22.67
CA SER A 406 9.02 -2.51 -23.13
C SER A 406 8.19 -1.33 -22.64
N VAL A 407 7.36 -0.75 -23.50
CA VAL A 407 6.35 0.25 -23.10
C VAL A 407 5.02 -0.47 -22.90
N ALA A 408 4.37 -0.24 -21.75
CA ALA A 408 3.08 -0.82 -21.43
C ALA A 408 2.13 0.23 -20.88
N PHE A 409 0.86 -0.12 -20.73
CA PHE A 409 -0.15 0.70 -20.09
C PHE A 409 -0.74 0.00 -18.88
N GLY A 410 -1.06 0.76 -17.83
CA GLY A 410 -1.83 0.28 -16.69
C GLY A 410 -3.16 1.01 -16.57
N THR A 411 -4.23 0.31 -16.21
CA THR A 411 -5.57 0.89 -16.06
C THR A 411 -6.37 0.18 -14.97
N TRP A 412 -7.45 0.83 -14.53
CA TRP A 412 -8.25 0.38 -13.40
C TRP A 412 -9.41 -0.52 -13.79
N ARG A 413 -9.94 -0.41 -15.01
CA ARG A 413 -11.19 -1.09 -15.41
C ARG A 413 -11.13 -1.66 -16.82
N TRP A 414 -11.90 -2.72 -17.04
CA TRP A 414 -12.03 -3.46 -18.31
C TRP A 414 -12.72 -2.73 -19.49
N PRO A 415 -13.71 -1.83 -19.33
CA PRO A 415 -14.52 -1.33 -20.45
C PRO A 415 -13.77 -0.59 -21.58
N SER A 416 -12.56 -0.10 -21.33
CA SER A 416 -11.75 0.56 -22.36
C SER A 416 -10.86 -0.39 -23.16
N LEU A 417 -10.84 -1.69 -22.81
CA LEU A 417 -10.03 -2.71 -23.46
C LEU A 417 -10.23 -2.78 -24.99
N PRO A 418 -11.47 -2.70 -25.54
CA PRO A 418 -11.67 -2.70 -26.98
C PRO A 418 -10.90 -1.58 -27.68
N ALA A 419 -11.00 -0.35 -27.17
CA ALA A 419 -10.31 0.82 -27.72
C ALA A 419 -8.78 0.69 -27.60
N MET A 420 -8.29 0.21 -26.44
CA MET A 420 -6.85 -0.01 -26.24
C MET A 420 -6.30 -1.06 -27.20
N ASN A 421 -7.02 -2.15 -27.44
CA ASN A 421 -6.58 -3.20 -28.36
C ASN A 421 -6.57 -2.78 -29.83
N GLU A 422 -7.49 -1.88 -30.19
CA GLU A 422 -7.58 -1.27 -31.54
C GLU A 422 -6.39 -0.34 -31.80
N PHE A 423 -6.06 0.55 -30.86
CA PHE A 423 -5.12 1.64 -31.11
C PHE A 423 -3.71 1.44 -30.56
N TYR A 424 -3.55 0.77 -29.43
CA TYR A 424 -2.21 0.62 -28.84
C TYR A 424 -1.34 -0.30 -29.68
N PRO A 425 -0.02 -0.04 -29.77
CA PRO A 425 0.92 -0.91 -30.46
C PRO A 425 0.78 -2.36 -30.01
N ASP A 426 0.97 -3.33 -30.90
CA ASP A 426 0.86 -4.75 -30.53
C ASP A 426 1.97 -5.19 -29.58
N SER A 427 3.09 -4.47 -29.52
CA SER A 427 4.15 -4.66 -28.51
C SER A 427 3.77 -4.14 -27.12
N ALA A 428 2.74 -3.30 -27.00
CA ALA A 428 2.37 -2.68 -25.73
C ALA A 428 1.43 -3.60 -24.93
N THR A 429 1.94 -4.11 -23.80
CA THR A 429 1.13 -4.86 -22.83
C THR A 429 0.18 -3.93 -22.07
N ILE A 430 -0.98 -4.45 -21.67
CA ILE A 430 -2.02 -3.74 -20.93
C ILE A 430 -2.23 -4.46 -19.59
N TYR A 431 -1.85 -3.79 -18.51
CA TYR A 431 -2.15 -4.19 -17.14
C TYR A 431 -3.52 -3.65 -16.74
N ILE A 432 -4.41 -4.53 -16.28
CA ILE A 432 -5.78 -4.14 -15.90
C ILE A 432 -6.07 -4.65 -14.49
N LEU A 433 -6.38 -3.74 -13.58
CA LEU A 433 -6.84 -4.09 -12.23
C LEU A 433 -8.21 -4.76 -12.28
N ASP A 434 -8.42 -5.79 -11.47
CA ASP A 434 -9.76 -6.31 -11.14
C ASP A 434 -10.41 -5.45 -10.05
N SER A 435 -10.54 -4.14 -10.30
CA SER A 435 -10.84 -3.18 -9.24
C SER A 435 -12.26 -3.29 -8.67
N GLU A 436 -13.19 -3.78 -9.49
CA GLU A 436 -14.62 -3.79 -9.17
C GLU A 436 -15.04 -4.98 -8.28
N ILE A 437 -14.09 -5.84 -7.92
CA ILE A 437 -14.30 -6.95 -6.98
C ILE A 437 -14.92 -6.49 -5.65
N ILE A 438 -14.61 -5.28 -5.17
CA ILE A 438 -15.20 -4.70 -3.95
C ILE A 438 -16.69 -4.41 -4.07
N ARG A 439 -17.17 -4.17 -5.30
CA ARG A 439 -18.58 -3.91 -5.59
C ARG A 439 -19.34 -5.20 -5.91
N GLY A 440 -18.68 -6.36 -5.82
CA GLY A 440 -19.24 -7.66 -6.16
C GLY A 440 -19.18 -7.99 -7.65
N GLU A 441 -18.57 -7.13 -8.48
CA GLU A 441 -18.35 -7.39 -9.90
C GLU A 441 -17.03 -8.15 -10.07
N MET A 442 -17.08 -9.46 -9.80
CA MET A 442 -15.93 -10.35 -9.87
C MET A 442 -15.63 -10.73 -11.34
N HIS A 443 -15.08 -9.80 -12.12
CA HIS A 443 -14.90 -9.95 -13.57
C HIS A 443 -14.10 -11.19 -13.93
N LEU A 444 -13.06 -11.48 -13.17
CA LEU A 444 -12.20 -12.64 -13.41
C LEU A 444 -12.71 -13.94 -12.76
N HIS A 445 -13.82 -13.89 -12.02
CA HIS A 445 -14.49 -15.07 -11.45
C HIS A 445 -15.81 -15.41 -12.15
N ASN A 446 -16.31 -14.52 -13.01
CA ASN A 446 -17.58 -14.68 -13.72
C ASN A 446 -17.34 -15.12 -15.17
N GLN A 447 -17.74 -16.35 -15.52
CA GLN A 447 -17.51 -16.90 -16.85
C GLN A 447 -18.07 -16.03 -17.99
N SER A 448 -19.24 -15.41 -17.82
CA SER A 448 -19.80 -14.52 -18.85
C SER A 448 -18.97 -13.26 -19.06
N MET A 449 -18.33 -12.75 -18.01
CA MET A 449 -17.44 -11.59 -18.10
C MET A 449 -16.09 -12.00 -18.70
N ILE A 450 -15.53 -13.15 -18.29
CA ILE A 450 -14.32 -13.72 -18.89
C ILE A 450 -14.53 -13.95 -20.40
N ASP A 451 -15.67 -14.53 -20.79
CA ASP A 451 -16.04 -14.73 -22.19
C ASP A 451 -16.06 -13.40 -22.95
N ASP A 452 -16.63 -12.35 -22.36
CA ASP A 452 -16.70 -11.04 -23.00
C ASP A 452 -15.32 -10.38 -23.16
N ILE A 453 -14.49 -10.42 -22.12
CA ILE A 453 -13.10 -9.93 -22.16
C ILE A 453 -12.31 -10.70 -23.22
N SER A 454 -12.45 -12.03 -23.28
CA SER A 454 -11.69 -12.91 -24.19
C SER A 454 -11.93 -12.64 -25.67
N LYS A 455 -13.09 -12.07 -26.05
CA LYS A 455 -13.40 -11.64 -27.43
C LYS A 455 -12.44 -10.56 -27.91
N TRP A 456 -11.99 -9.70 -27.00
CA TRP A 456 -11.09 -8.60 -27.29
C TRP A 456 -9.63 -8.96 -27.01
N SER A 457 -9.35 -9.99 -26.21
CA SER A 457 -8.00 -10.44 -25.89
C SER A 457 -7.17 -10.85 -27.11
N LYS A 458 -5.97 -10.27 -27.22
CA LYS A 458 -4.89 -10.68 -28.13
C LYS A 458 -3.79 -11.42 -27.34
N PRO A 459 -3.16 -12.47 -27.89
CA PRO A 459 -2.11 -13.22 -27.20
C PRO A 459 -1.01 -12.30 -26.63
N GLY A 460 -0.73 -12.45 -25.34
CA GLY A 460 0.32 -11.72 -24.62
C GLY A 460 0.06 -10.22 -24.39
N LYS A 461 -1.08 -9.68 -24.85
CA LYS A 461 -1.35 -8.23 -24.77
C LYS A 461 -1.93 -7.79 -23.42
N ILE A 462 -2.54 -8.70 -22.66
CA ILE A 462 -3.20 -8.37 -21.39
C ILE A 462 -2.45 -9.08 -20.26
N ILE A 463 -2.27 -8.37 -19.13
CA ILE A 463 -1.85 -8.94 -17.85
C ILE A 463 -2.89 -8.52 -16.80
N PRO A 464 -3.80 -9.43 -16.38
CA PRO A 464 -4.74 -9.11 -15.31
C PRO A 464 -3.96 -8.91 -14.00
N ILE A 465 -4.36 -7.90 -13.23
CA ILE A 465 -3.86 -7.64 -11.90
C ILE A 465 -4.98 -7.91 -10.90
N ILE A 466 -4.81 -8.93 -10.07
CA ILE A 466 -5.80 -9.32 -9.05
C ILE A 466 -5.62 -8.51 -7.77
N TRP A 467 -6.73 -8.20 -7.10
CA TRP A 467 -6.75 -7.51 -5.81
C TRP A 467 -7.13 -8.49 -4.68
N PRO A 468 -6.18 -8.88 -3.81
CA PRO A 468 -6.45 -9.70 -2.64
C PRO A 468 -7.15 -8.92 -1.53
N HIS A 469 -7.12 -7.59 -1.55
CA HIS A 469 -7.82 -6.72 -0.62
C HIS A 469 -8.04 -5.36 -1.28
N HIS A 470 -8.91 -4.54 -0.69
CA HIS A 470 -9.23 -3.24 -1.28
C HIS A 470 -9.24 -2.13 -0.23
N ASP A 471 -8.53 -1.06 -0.55
CA ASP A 471 -8.43 0.19 0.20
C ASP A 471 -9.74 1.00 0.32
N ASP A 472 -10.82 0.61 -0.37
CA ASP A 472 -12.15 1.22 -0.33
C ASP A 472 -13.18 0.41 0.50
N GLY A 473 -12.75 -0.24 1.58
CA GLY A 473 -13.66 -0.84 2.55
C GLY A 473 -13.47 -2.34 2.80
N ALA A 474 -12.41 -2.96 2.29
CA ALA A 474 -12.04 -4.35 2.58
C ALA A 474 -10.54 -4.46 2.86
N TYR A 475 -10.01 -3.57 3.71
CA TYR A 475 -8.58 -3.47 3.97
C TYR A 475 -8.09 -4.41 5.08
N ILE A 476 -8.90 -4.59 6.12
CA ILE A 476 -8.75 -5.59 7.19
C ILE A 476 -9.63 -6.79 6.87
N GLY A 477 -9.10 -7.99 7.04
CA GLY A 477 -9.86 -9.23 6.88
C GLY A 477 -9.02 -10.33 6.25
N PRO A 478 -9.66 -11.42 5.80
CA PRO A 478 -9.01 -12.37 4.92
C PRO A 478 -8.83 -11.74 3.53
N PRO A 479 -8.03 -12.38 2.66
CA PRO A 479 -8.06 -12.07 1.24
C PRO A 479 -9.48 -12.12 0.67
N LEU A 480 -9.79 -11.23 -0.26
CA LEU A 480 -10.95 -11.33 -1.15
C LEU A 480 -10.93 -12.68 -1.88
N PRO A 481 -12.09 -13.16 -2.37
CA PRO A 481 -12.25 -14.51 -2.88
C PRO A 481 -11.15 -14.93 -3.86
N SER A 482 -10.67 -16.15 -3.70
CA SER A 482 -9.64 -16.74 -4.56
C SER A 482 -10.24 -17.37 -5.83
N PHE A 483 -9.39 -17.89 -6.70
CA PHE A 483 -9.75 -18.49 -7.98
C PHE A 483 -9.72 -20.01 -7.91
N GLU A 484 -10.72 -20.69 -8.48
CA GLU A 484 -10.73 -22.15 -8.57
C GLU A 484 -9.85 -22.68 -9.72
N ASN A 485 -9.87 -22.01 -10.88
CA ASN A 485 -9.22 -22.48 -12.11
C ASN A 485 -8.41 -21.36 -12.79
N PHE A 486 -7.54 -20.69 -12.04
CA PHE A 486 -6.88 -19.45 -12.46
C PHE A 486 -6.05 -19.59 -13.74
N ASN A 487 -5.27 -20.68 -13.89
CA ASN A 487 -4.50 -20.88 -15.11
C ASN A 487 -5.39 -21.06 -16.34
N ASN A 488 -6.55 -21.72 -16.20
CA ASN A 488 -7.53 -21.82 -17.29
C ASN A 488 -8.10 -20.44 -17.65
N THR A 489 -8.39 -19.60 -16.65
CA THR A 489 -8.80 -18.21 -16.87
C THR A 489 -7.73 -17.45 -17.67
N LEU A 490 -6.45 -17.57 -17.31
CA LEU A 490 -5.35 -16.91 -18.03
C LEU A 490 -5.23 -17.42 -19.49
N ILE A 491 -5.38 -18.72 -19.73
CA ILE A 491 -5.39 -19.31 -21.08
C ILE A 491 -6.54 -18.73 -21.90
N GLN A 492 -7.75 -18.66 -21.33
CA GLN A 492 -8.92 -18.10 -22.02
C GLN A 492 -8.72 -16.62 -22.36
N LEU A 493 -8.12 -15.86 -21.44
CA LEU A 493 -7.75 -14.46 -21.65
C LEU A 493 -6.56 -14.28 -22.60
N LYS A 494 -5.91 -15.37 -23.03
CA LYS A 494 -4.67 -15.37 -23.84
C LYS A 494 -3.56 -14.53 -23.18
N SER A 495 -3.52 -14.57 -21.85
CA SER A 495 -2.58 -13.81 -21.02
C SER A 495 -1.25 -14.53 -20.90
N ASP A 496 -0.14 -13.80 -21.03
CA ASP A 496 1.21 -14.34 -20.82
C ASP A 496 1.64 -14.25 -19.34
N GLY A 497 0.76 -13.78 -18.46
CA GLY A 497 1.08 -13.59 -17.05
C GLY A 497 -0.07 -13.08 -16.19
N PHE A 498 0.24 -12.68 -14.96
CA PHE A 498 -0.66 -11.99 -14.06
C PHE A 498 0.12 -11.12 -13.07
N GLY A 499 -0.57 -10.18 -12.43
CA GLY A 499 -0.05 -9.44 -11.29
C GLY A 499 -0.93 -9.59 -10.06
N VAL A 500 -0.36 -9.35 -8.88
CA VAL A 500 -1.08 -9.22 -7.61
C VAL A 500 -0.65 -7.92 -6.95
N ILE A 501 -1.60 -7.04 -6.66
CA ILE A 501 -1.35 -5.77 -5.97
C ILE A 501 -1.69 -5.91 -4.50
N HIS A 502 -0.86 -5.37 -3.61
CA HIS A 502 -1.14 -5.39 -2.18
C HIS A 502 -0.53 -4.19 -1.47
N TRP A 503 -0.91 -4.01 -0.21
CA TRP A 503 -0.32 -3.03 0.70
C TRP A 503 0.20 -3.69 1.98
N MET A 504 -0.61 -4.59 2.54
CA MET A 504 -0.33 -5.33 3.75
C MET A 504 0.37 -6.66 3.42
N THR A 505 1.21 -7.14 4.33
CA THR A 505 1.91 -8.43 4.20
C THR A 505 1.04 -9.59 4.71
N ARG A 506 0.49 -9.46 5.92
CA ARG A 506 -0.37 -10.47 6.53
C ARG A 506 -1.83 -9.99 6.58
N PRO A 507 -2.81 -10.90 6.51
CA PRO A 507 -2.68 -12.37 6.46
C PRO A 507 -2.76 -12.94 5.01
N PHE A 508 -2.03 -12.36 4.05
CA PHE A 508 -2.18 -12.66 2.62
C PHE A 508 -1.28 -13.80 2.10
N ASP A 509 -0.42 -14.37 2.94
CA ASP A 509 0.58 -15.38 2.55
C ASP A 509 -0.03 -16.56 1.73
N ILE A 510 -1.14 -17.15 2.22
CA ILE A 510 -1.82 -18.26 1.50
C ILE A 510 -2.31 -17.82 0.13
N PHE A 511 -2.81 -16.59 -0.01
CA PHE A 511 -3.34 -16.11 -1.29
C PHE A 511 -2.25 -16.05 -2.35
N PHE A 512 -1.08 -15.47 -2.01
CA PHE A 512 0.03 -15.37 -2.94
C PHE A 512 0.61 -16.71 -3.33
N LEU A 513 0.77 -17.62 -2.37
CA LEU A 513 1.21 -18.99 -2.63
C LEU A 513 0.23 -19.71 -3.55
N HIS A 514 -1.05 -19.65 -3.25
CA HIS A 514 -2.08 -20.33 -4.01
C HIS A 514 -2.08 -19.92 -5.49
N HIS A 515 -2.02 -18.62 -5.80
CA HIS A 515 -2.00 -18.14 -7.19
C HIS A 515 -0.73 -18.55 -7.93
N SER A 516 0.42 -18.51 -7.25
CA SER A 516 1.68 -19.00 -7.82
C SER A 516 1.58 -20.51 -8.12
N LYS A 517 1.04 -21.31 -7.20
CA LYS A 517 0.87 -22.76 -7.41
C LYS A 517 -0.02 -23.07 -8.61
N GLN A 518 -1.12 -22.35 -8.78
CA GLN A 518 -2.05 -22.62 -9.89
C GLN A 518 -1.41 -22.48 -11.27
N VAL A 519 -0.29 -21.76 -11.40
CA VAL A 519 0.40 -21.54 -12.67
C VAL A 519 1.71 -22.32 -12.81
N MET A 520 1.93 -23.36 -12.00
CA MET A 520 3.05 -24.29 -12.17
C MET A 520 2.54 -25.62 -12.75
N LEU A 521 3.32 -26.26 -13.61
CA LEU A 521 2.93 -27.52 -14.29
C LEU A 521 2.42 -28.59 -13.32
N ASN A 522 3.12 -28.81 -12.20
CA ASN A 522 2.75 -29.86 -11.23
C ASN A 522 1.55 -29.52 -10.34
N THR A 523 1.16 -28.25 -10.29
CA THR A 523 0.08 -27.75 -9.41
C THR A 523 -0.94 -26.92 -10.18
N GLN A 524 -1.04 -27.15 -11.50
CA GLN A 524 -1.94 -26.44 -12.39
C GLN A 524 -3.36 -26.46 -11.85
N ASN A 525 -3.96 -25.28 -11.66
CA ASN A 525 -5.30 -25.10 -11.07
C ASN A 525 -5.51 -25.86 -9.75
N GLN A 526 -4.47 -25.99 -8.92
CA GLN A 526 -4.61 -26.54 -7.58
C GLN A 526 -5.65 -25.74 -6.77
N SER A 527 -6.58 -26.45 -6.12
CA SER A 527 -7.61 -25.81 -5.29
C SER A 527 -7.02 -25.10 -4.06
N ILE A 528 -7.79 -24.14 -3.52
CA ILE A 528 -7.38 -23.41 -2.32
C ILE A 528 -7.32 -24.34 -1.11
N GLU A 529 -8.21 -25.32 -1.00
CA GLU A 529 -8.24 -26.30 0.10
C GLU A 529 -6.97 -27.14 0.11
N LYS A 530 -6.53 -27.65 -1.05
CA LYS A 530 -5.28 -28.41 -1.15
C LYS A 530 -4.07 -27.55 -0.80
N THR A 531 -4.12 -26.26 -1.14
CA THR A 531 -3.07 -25.31 -0.76
C THR A 531 -3.05 -25.09 0.77
N ILE A 532 -4.21 -24.87 1.37
CA ILE A 532 -4.36 -24.70 2.82
C ILE A 532 -3.91 -25.96 3.57
N ASP A 533 -4.32 -27.14 3.13
CA ASP A 533 -3.96 -28.41 3.76
C ASP A 533 -2.44 -28.63 3.73
N PHE A 534 -1.81 -28.39 2.58
CA PHE A 534 -0.36 -28.50 2.43
C PHE A 534 0.39 -27.56 3.38
N TYR A 535 0.04 -26.26 3.39
CA TYR A 535 0.78 -25.29 4.19
C TYR A 535 0.41 -25.32 5.67
N SER A 536 -0.78 -25.80 6.05
CA SER A 536 -1.13 -25.99 7.45
C SER A 536 -0.24 -27.05 8.12
N GLU A 537 0.11 -28.13 7.41
CA GLU A 537 1.11 -29.08 7.89
C GLU A 537 2.50 -28.46 8.01
N LYS A 538 2.93 -27.69 7.01
CA LYS A 538 4.27 -27.08 7.01
C LYS A 538 4.43 -25.99 8.07
N TRP A 539 3.40 -25.19 8.31
CA TRP A 539 3.48 -24.06 9.24
C TRP A 539 3.24 -24.46 10.69
N PHE A 540 2.43 -25.48 10.92
CA PHE A 540 1.93 -25.83 12.25
C PHE A 540 2.29 -27.25 12.68
N GLY A 541 2.96 -28.03 11.82
CA GLY A 541 3.36 -29.41 12.07
C GLY A 541 2.23 -30.42 11.86
N GLU A 542 2.60 -31.69 11.66
CA GLU A 542 1.68 -32.80 11.40
C GLU A 542 0.60 -32.93 12.49
N ALA A 543 0.99 -32.80 13.76
CA ALA A 543 0.09 -32.95 14.92
C ALA A 543 -1.07 -31.94 14.93
N ASN A 544 -0.86 -30.73 14.38
CA ASN A 544 -1.84 -29.65 14.39
C ASN A 544 -2.44 -29.34 13.02
N SER A 545 -1.93 -29.97 11.95
CA SER A 545 -2.29 -29.71 10.56
C SER A 545 -3.81 -29.71 10.31
N ALA A 546 -4.52 -30.74 10.78
CA ALA A 546 -5.95 -30.89 10.54
C ALA A 546 -6.79 -29.77 11.20
N VAL A 547 -6.43 -29.38 12.43
CA VAL A 547 -7.12 -28.31 13.18
C VAL A 547 -6.84 -26.96 12.51
N MET A 548 -5.58 -26.70 12.17
CA MET A 548 -5.19 -25.43 11.55
C MET A 548 -5.72 -25.30 10.13
N ALA A 549 -5.76 -26.37 9.34
CA ALA A 549 -6.38 -26.37 8.02
C ALA A 549 -7.88 -26.07 8.10
N SER A 550 -8.57 -26.65 9.09
CA SER A 550 -9.99 -26.37 9.34
C SER A 550 -10.20 -24.90 9.72
N TYR A 551 -9.34 -24.35 10.58
CA TYR A 551 -9.37 -22.93 10.94
C TYR A 551 -9.13 -22.03 9.73
N MET A 552 -8.07 -22.28 8.95
CA MET A 552 -7.72 -21.45 7.80
C MET A 552 -8.80 -21.44 6.71
N LYS A 553 -9.51 -22.56 6.51
CA LYS A 553 -10.68 -22.62 5.62
C LYS A 553 -11.81 -21.71 6.12
N LEU A 554 -12.14 -21.76 7.41
CA LEU A 554 -13.13 -20.86 8.01
C LEU A 554 -12.68 -19.40 7.99
N PHE A 555 -11.39 -19.15 8.21
CA PHE A 555 -10.82 -17.80 8.15
C PHE A 555 -10.99 -17.18 6.76
N VAL A 556 -10.58 -17.90 5.69
CA VAL A 556 -10.68 -17.40 4.31
C VAL A 556 -12.13 -17.23 3.86
N ASN A 557 -13.05 -18.09 4.31
CA ASN A 557 -14.43 -18.09 3.82
C ASN A 557 -15.39 -17.21 4.64
N ASP A 558 -15.21 -17.15 5.97
CA ASP A 558 -16.21 -16.60 6.89
C ASP A 558 -15.75 -15.35 7.66
N MET A 559 -14.44 -15.04 7.71
CA MET A 559 -13.97 -13.83 8.40
C MET A 559 -14.43 -12.57 7.63
N PRO A 560 -15.01 -11.56 8.28
CA PRO A 560 -15.42 -10.34 7.60
C PRO A 560 -14.21 -9.54 7.10
N ALA A 561 -14.38 -8.91 5.94
CA ALA A 561 -13.49 -7.87 5.44
C ALA A 561 -14.11 -6.47 5.64
N PHE A 562 -13.36 -5.53 6.20
CA PHE A 562 -13.81 -4.18 6.58
C PHE A 562 -12.63 -3.19 6.63
N GLY A 563 -12.90 -1.91 6.88
CA GLY A 563 -11.86 -0.88 7.01
C GLY A 563 -11.42 -0.29 5.67
N ARG A 564 -11.04 0.98 5.69
CA ARG A 564 -10.77 1.82 4.51
C ARG A 564 -9.53 2.68 4.73
N GLU A 565 -8.73 2.85 3.68
CA GLU A 565 -7.50 3.67 3.73
C GLU A 565 -7.50 4.90 2.82
N THR A 566 -8.38 5.01 1.83
CA THR A 566 -8.39 6.12 0.83
C THR A 566 -9.00 7.45 1.32
N ASN A 567 -9.79 7.43 2.39
CA ASN A 567 -10.67 8.53 2.84
C ASN A 567 -10.39 8.91 4.31
N PRO A 568 -10.77 10.10 4.81
CA PRO A 568 -10.69 10.43 6.24
C PRO A 568 -11.48 9.51 7.18
N TYR A 569 -12.40 8.68 6.67
CA TYR A 569 -13.15 7.71 7.47
C TYR A 569 -12.61 6.29 7.30
N PHE A 570 -12.11 5.72 8.41
CA PHE A 570 -11.70 4.32 8.45
C PHE A 570 -12.89 3.34 8.27
N ILE A 571 -14.02 3.66 8.90
CA ILE A 571 -15.33 3.05 8.64
C ILE A 571 -16.27 4.16 8.18
N ASP A 572 -16.77 4.05 6.96
CA ASP A 572 -17.68 5.03 6.37
C ASP A 572 -19.14 4.51 6.35
N VAL A 573 -20.07 5.39 5.97
CA VAL A 573 -21.51 5.07 6.01
C VAL A 573 -21.88 3.88 5.12
N HIS A 574 -21.18 3.67 4.00
CA HIS A 574 -21.44 2.56 3.08
C HIS A 574 -21.02 1.20 3.66
N GLN A 575 -20.12 1.20 4.65
CA GLN A 575 -19.71 0.01 5.39
C GLN A 575 -20.60 -0.30 6.60
N ASN A 576 -21.47 0.61 7.05
CA ASN A 576 -22.33 0.36 8.22
C ASN A 576 -23.09 -0.98 8.13
N LYS A 577 -23.58 -1.33 6.92
CA LYS A 577 -24.28 -2.59 6.65
C LYS A 577 -23.48 -3.85 6.99
N LYS A 578 -22.14 -3.77 7.04
CA LYS A 578 -21.26 -4.88 7.43
C LYS A 578 -21.41 -5.22 8.92
N PHE A 579 -21.96 -4.30 9.71
CA PHE A 579 -22.13 -4.42 11.15
C PHE A 579 -23.60 -4.66 11.56
N ASP A 580 -24.52 -4.83 10.60
CA ASP A 580 -25.94 -5.07 10.86
C ASP A 580 -26.17 -6.36 11.68
N ASP A 581 -25.29 -7.36 11.53
CA ASP A 581 -25.29 -8.61 12.30
C ASP A 581 -23.94 -8.83 13.00
N ALA A 582 -23.49 -7.82 13.76
CA ALA A 582 -22.25 -7.91 14.53
C ALA A 582 -22.24 -9.11 15.51
N GLN A 583 -23.40 -9.50 16.05
CA GLN A 583 -23.51 -10.64 16.96
C GLN A 583 -23.22 -11.99 16.28
N LYS A 584 -23.60 -12.15 15.01
CA LYS A 584 -23.18 -13.33 14.23
C LYS A 584 -21.67 -13.36 14.07
N VAL A 585 -21.03 -12.24 13.73
CA VAL A 585 -19.57 -12.17 13.56
C VAL A 585 -18.86 -12.51 14.88
N ILE A 586 -19.31 -11.94 16.00
CA ILE A 586 -18.76 -12.21 17.33
C ILE A 586 -18.85 -13.71 17.67
N ARG A 587 -20.02 -14.32 17.48
CA ARG A 587 -20.22 -15.76 17.70
C ARG A 587 -19.30 -16.61 16.81
N GLN A 588 -19.15 -16.27 15.54
CA GLN A 588 -18.26 -16.99 14.63
C GLN A 588 -16.78 -16.83 15.01
N CYS A 589 -16.37 -15.69 15.57
CA CYS A 589 -15.02 -15.52 16.13
C CYS A 589 -14.83 -16.46 17.33
N ASP A 590 -15.83 -16.58 18.21
CA ASP A 590 -15.77 -17.51 19.35
C ASP A 590 -15.69 -18.98 18.90
N GLU A 591 -16.47 -19.37 17.89
CA GLU A 591 -16.42 -20.72 17.31
C GLU A 591 -15.03 -21.04 16.72
N ARG A 592 -14.40 -20.08 16.03
CA ARG A 592 -13.04 -20.23 15.49
C ARG A 592 -11.96 -20.22 16.58
N LEU A 593 -12.12 -19.42 17.64
CA LEU A 593 -11.25 -19.45 18.81
C LEU A 593 -11.33 -20.79 19.54
N ASP A 594 -12.52 -21.35 19.70
CA ASP A 594 -12.72 -22.69 20.28
C ASP A 594 -12.06 -23.78 19.43
N LEU A 595 -12.04 -23.63 18.11
CA LEU A 595 -11.29 -24.50 17.22
C LEU A 595 -9.78 -24.36 17.44
N LEU A 596 -9.25 -23.13 17.48
CA LEU A 596 -7.84 -22.86 17.76
C LEU A 596 -7.39 -23.36 19.13
N ASN A 597 -8.28 -23.39 20.13
CA ASN A 597 -7.97 -23.92 21.47
C ASN A 597 -7.73 -25.44 21.48
N LYS A 598 -8.06 -26.16 20.39
CA LYS A 598 -7.84 -27.61 20.26
C LYS A 598 -6.43 -27.97 19.76
N THR A 599 -5.62 -26.98 19.37
CA THR A 599 -4.23 -27.23 18.94
C THR A 599 -3.37 -27.68 20.11
N ASN A 600 -2.49 -28.65 19.88
CA ASN A 600 -1.43 -29.01 20.82
C ASN A 600 -0.27 -28.02 20.69
N ILE A 601 -0.30 -26.98 21.54
CA ILE A 601 0.68 -25.88 21.53
C ILE A 601 2.10 -26.36 21.89
N GLU A 602 2.22 -27.47 22.63
CA GLU A 602 3.53 -28.02 23.03
C GLU A 602 4.33 -28.61 21.86
N GLU A 603 3.65 -28.98 20.77
CA GLU A 603 4.25 -29.52 19.55
C GLU A 603 4.65 -28.44 18.54
N PHE A 604 4.37 -27.17 18.81
CA PHE A 604 4.78 -26.09 17.93
C PHE A 604 6.28 -25.79 18.02
N THR A 605 6.89 -25.53 16.86
CA THR A 605 8.14 -24.76 16.80
C THR A 605 7.90 -23.34 17.31
N ALA A 606 8.97 -22.59 17.59
CA ALA A 606 8.85 -21.19 18.00
C ALA A 606 8.07 -20.36 16.96
N ASP A 607 8.43 -20.48 15.69
CA ASP A 607 7.79 -19.74 14.59
C ASP A 607 6.33 -20.16 14.38
N ALA A 608 6.03 -21.47 14.47
CA ALA A 608 4.66 -21.98 14.39
C ALA A 608 3.78 -21.41 15.50
N LYS A 609 4.33 -21.31 16.71
CA LYS A 609 3.64 -20.74 17.87
C LYS A 609 3.38 -19.25 17.68
N GLU A 610 4.33 -18.49 17.12
CA GLU A 610 4.12 -17.08 16.81
C GLU A 610 3.00 -16.88 15.78
N ASN A 611 2.99 -17.65 14.69
CA ASN A 611 1.90 -17.60 13.71
C ASN A 611 0.54 -17.99 14.30
N TYR A 612 0.50 -19.04 15.11
CA TYR A 612 -0.70 -19.42 15.84
C TYR A 612 -1.22 -18.28 16.73
N LEU A 613 -0.32 -17.65 17.49
CA LEU A 613 -0.67 -16.53 18.38
C LEU A 613 -1.13 -15.30 17.60
N PHE A 614 -0.57 -15.03 16.42
CA PHE A 614 -1.08 -14.00 15.51
C PHE A 614 -2.56 -14.24 15.19
N PHE A 615 -2.93 -15.43 14.70
CA PHE A 615 -4.33 -15.74 14.36
C PHE A 615 -5.27 -15.71 15.56
N VAL A 616 -4.85 -16.25 16.71
CA VAL A 616 -5.62 -16.16 17.97
C VAL A 616 -5.90 -14.70 18.35
N ASN A 617 -4.89 -13.83 18.27
CA ASN A 617 -5.06 -12.42 18.63
C ASN A 617 -5.79 -11.62 17.54
N TYR A 618 -5.71 -12.04 16.28
CA TYR A 618 -6.46 -11.45 15.18
C TYR A 618 -7.97 -11.69 15.33
N GLU A 619 -8.40 -12.91 15.68
CA GLU A 619 -9.80 -13.19 16.02
C GLU A 619 -10.30 -12.31 17.17
N LYS A 620 -9.49 -12.16 18.23
CA LYS A 620 -9.83 -11.30 19.38
C LYS A 620 -9.96 -9.84 18.94
N PHE A 621 -9.05 -9.34 18.11
CA PHE A 621 -9.10 -8.00 17.55
C PHE A 621 -10.38 -7.77 16.74
N VAL A 622 -10.72 -8.67 15.80
CA VAL A 622 -11.93 -8.53 14.98
C VAL A 622 -13.18 -8.56 15.85
N LYS A 623 -13.25 -9.48 16.83
CA LYS A 623 -14.36 -9.55 17.79
C LYS A 623 -14.60 -8.22 18.50
N ILE A 624 -13.59 -7.67 19.18
CA ILE A 624 -13.76 -6.42 19.94
C ILE A 624 -13.96 -5.21 19.03
N PHE A 625 -13.43 -5.22 17.80
CA PHE A 625 -13.69 -4.18 16.81
C PHE A 625 -15.18 -4.15 16.47
N PHE A 626 -15.78 -5.31 16.17
CA PHE A 626 -17.20 -5.42 15.85
C PHE A 626 -18.09 -5.07 17.04
N GLU A 627 -17.70 -5.44 18.26
CA GLU A 627 -18.38 -5.01 19.48
C GLU A 627 -18.42 -3.48 19.60
N GLN A 628 -17.25 -2.83 19.54
CA GLN A 628 -17.15 -1.37 19.68
C GLN A 628 -17.82 -0.61 18.54
N GLN A 629 -17.70 -1.10 17.30
CA GLN A 629 -18.36 -0.50 16.15
C GLN A 629 -19.90 -0.66 16.22
N SER A 630 -20.41 -1.77 16.76
CA SER A 630 -21.85 -1.93 16.99
C SER A 630 -22.36 -0.95 18.04
N ILE A 631 -21.63 -0.76 19.16
CA ILE A 631 -21.97 0.22 20.20
C ILE A 631 -21.96 1.64 19.62
N PHE A 632 -20.98 1.96 18.76
CA PHE A 632 -20.91 3.24 18.04
C PHE A 632 -22.16 3.49 17.17
N LEU A 633 -22.63 2.48 16.44
CA LEU A 633 -23.84 2.61 15.62
C LEU A 633 -25.10 2.76 16.47
N SER A 634 -25.21 2.04 17.59
CA SER A 634 -26.30 2.23 18.55
C SER A 634 -26.30 3.63 19.17
N PHE A 635 -25.13 4.19 19.49
CA PHE A 635 -25.01 5.57 19.93
C PHE A 635 -25.60 6.52 18.87
N ARG A 636 -25.21 6.35 17.60
CA ARG A 636 -25.70 7.20 16.51
C ARG A 636 -27.21 7.18 16.39
N GLU A 637 -27.80 6.00 16.45
CA GLU A 637 -29.25 5.84 16.40
C GLU A 637 -29.94 6.64 17.52
N LYS A 638 -29.48 6.50 18.77
CA LYS A 638 -30.06 7.23 19.91
C LYS A 638 -29.81 8.73 19.85
N PHE A 639 -28.62 9.14 19.44
CA PHE A 639 -28.26 10.55 19.27
C PHE A 639 -29.10 11.23 18.18
N GLU A 640 -29.25 10.58 17.02
CA GLU A 640 -30.08 11.06 15.91
C GLU A 640 -31.57 11.12 16.30
N ALA A 641 -32.03 10.19 17.13
CA ALA A 641 -33.36 10.22 17.75
C ALA A 641 -33.52 11.26 18.88
N LYS A 642 -32.46 12.02 19.20
CA LYS A 642 -32.39 13.00 20.31
C LYS A 642 -32.62 12.40 21.71
N ASP A 643 -32.42 11.10 21.87
CA ASP A 643 -32.39 10.44 23.17
C ASP A 643 -30.97 10.53 23.78
N PHE A 644 -30.63 11.72 24.27
CA PHE A 644 -29.30 12.02 24.77
C PHE A 644 -28.94 11.26 26.05
N ASN A 645 -29.91 10.87 26.87
CA ASN A 645 -29.66 10.08 28.08
C ASN A 645 -29.20 8.66 27.71
N SER A 646 -29.91 8.00 26.78
CA SER A 646 -29.49 6.70 26.27
C SER A 646 -28.17 6.81 25.51
N ALA A 647 -27.99 7.83 24.68
CA ALA A 647 -26.74 8.06 23.96
C ALA A 647 -25.54 8.23 24.93
N ARG A 648 -25.72 8.98 26.03
CA ARG A 648 -24.71 9.14 27.09
C ARG A 648 -24.38 7.80 27.77
N SER A 649 -25.39 7.01 28.13
CA SER A 649 -25.20 5.67 28.70
C SER A 649 -24.44 4.73 27.77
N ILE A 650 -24.69 4.81 26.46
CA ILE A 650 -23.96 4.04 25.44
C ILE A 650 -22.51 4.54 25.29
N ALA A 651 -22.29 5.86 25.30
CA ALA A 651 -20.95 6.43 25.17
C ALA A 651 -19.99 5.99 26.29
N ASN A 652 -20.51 5.73 27.49
CA ASN A 652 -19.74 5.21 28.62
C ASN A 652 -19.25 3.76 28.43
N GLN A 653 -19.77 3.05 27.43
CA GLN A 653 -19.35 1.70 27.06
C GLN A 653 -18.23 1.71 25.99
N PHE A 654 -17.91 2.87 25.42
CA PHE A 654 -16.85 3.00 24.42
C PHE A 654 -15.47 2.70 25.02
N GLN A 655 -14.78 1.76 24.37
CA GLN A 655 -13.41 1.35 24.66
C GLN A 655 -12.62 1.22 23.35
N PRO A 656 -12.48 2.27 22.53
CA PRO A 656 -11.74 2.20 21.28
C PRO A 656 -10.24 1.95 21.51
N ASP A 657 -9.67 2.43 22.63
CA ASP A 657 -8.26 2.24 22.97
C ASP A 657 -7.90 0.75 23.10
N THR A 658 -8.79 -0.06 23.68
CA THR A 658 -8.55 -1.51 23.87
C THR A 658 -8.52 -2.25 22.54
N VAL A 659 -9.24 -1.75 21.53
CA VAL A 659 -9.19 -2.29 20.16
C VAL A 659 -7.83 -2.06 19.52
N LEU A 660 -7.29 -0.85 19.65
CA LEU A 660 -5.95 -0.51 19.16
C LEU A 660 -4.86 -1.27 19.91
N GLU A 661 -4.95 -1.36 21.24
CA GLU A 661 -4.01 -2.13 22.06
C GLU A 661 -4.03 -3.62 21.73
N GLN A 662 -5.21 -4.20 21.49
CA GLN A 662 -5.30 -5.60 21.05
C GLN A 662 -4.68 -5.77 19.67
N TYR A 663 -4.91 -4.87 18.73
CA TYR A 663 -4.26 -4.92 17.42
C TYR A 663 -2.74 -4.80 17.53
N ALA A 664 -2.25 -3.88 18.36
CA ALA A 664 -0.83 -3.72 18.65
C ALA A 664 -0.21 -4.99 19.27
N ARG A 665 -0.95 -5.72 20.13
CA ARG A 665 -0.53 -7.03 20.63
C ARG A 665 -0.53 -8.09 19.53
N THR A 666 -1.53 -8.10 18.64
CA THR A 666 -1.63 -9.05 17.53
C THR A 666 -0.40 -8.98 16.62
N ILE A 667 0.00 -7.78 16.22
CA ILE A 667 1.06 -7.58 15.22
C ILE A 667 2.48 -7.82 15.77
N GLN A 668 2.62 -7.97 17.09
CA GLN A 668 3.88 -8.34 17.74
C GLN A 668 4.21 -9.83 17.64
N PHE A 669 3.25 -10.68 17.26
CA PHE A 669 3.52 -12.10 17.00
C PHE A 669 4.03 -12.27 15.58
N GLY A 670 5.21 -12.88 15.42
CA GLY A 670 5.96 -12.86 14.17
C GLY A 670 6.74 -11.56 14.01
N GLN A 671 7.31 -11.36 12.82
CA GLN A 671 7.99 -10.10 12.51
C GLN A 671 6.95 -9.00 12.24
N ILE A 672 6.91 -7.99 13.11
CA ILE A 672 6.10 -6.79 12.88
C ILE A 672 6.50 -6.10 11.57
N THR A 673 5.50 -5.75 10.77
CA THR A 673 5.69 -5.06 9.49
C THR A 673 5.33 -3.58 9.58
N ALA A 674 5.93 -2.76 8.70
CA ALA A 674 5.58 -1.35 8.59
C ALA A 674 4.10 -1.17 8.20
N GLY A 675 3.53 -2.07 7.40
CA GLY A 675 2.11 -1.99 7.03
C GLY A 675 1.17 -2.15 8.24
N GLU A 676 1.48 -3.08 9.13
CA GLU A 676 0.76 -3.28 10.40
C GLU A 676 0.88 -2.07 11.32
N GLN A 677 2.07 -1.49 11.45
CA GLN A 677 2.26 -0.22 12.18
C GLN A 677 1.44 0.93 11.56
N GLY A 678 1.41 1.04 10.23
CA GLY A 678 0.63 2.04 9.52
C GLY A 678 -0.89 1.88 9.70
N LEU A 679 -1.37 0.64 9.81
CA LEU A 679 -2.79 0.37 10.08
C LEU A 679 -3.17 0.75 11.52
N LEU A 680 -2.31 0.50 12.51
CA LEU A 680 -2.50 0.99 13.89
C LEU A 680 -2.58 2.53 13.91
N PHE A 681 -1.66 3.19 13.21
CA PHE A 681 -1.67 4.64 13.03
C PHE A 681 -2.97 5.14 12.39
N SER A 682 -3.43 4.49 11.32
CA SER A 682 -4.66 4.85 10.63
C SER A 682 -5.88 4.75 11.56
N MET A 683 -6.04 3.64 12.29
CA MET A 683 -7.12 3.50 13.27
C MET A 683 -7.05 4.58 14.36
N GLY A 684 -5.83 4.89 14.84
CA GLY A 684 -5.58 5.93 15.84
C GLY A 684 -5.99 7.32 15.44
N LEU A 685 -5.94 7.66 14.15
CA LEU A 685 -6.26 9.01 13.68
C LEU A 685 -7.58 9.12 12.90
N ARG A 686 -8.13 8.00 12.40
CA ARG A 686 -9.34 7.98 11.55
C ARG A 686 -10.52 7.19 12.12
N TRP A 687 -10.29 6.28 13.06
CA TRP A 687 -11.35 5.51 13.71
C TRP A 687 -11.61 5.98 15.14
N LEU A 688 -10.59 5.91 16.01
CA LEU A 688 -10.70 6.26 17.43
C LEU A 688 -11.20 7.70 17.68
N PRO A 689 -10.73 8.74 16.96
CA PRO A 689 -11.20 10.12 17.21
C PRO A 689 -12.69 10.33 16.98
N ARG A 690 -13.36 9.42 16.26
CA ARG A 690 -14.82 9.43 16.05
C ARG A 690 -15.54 9.08 17.35
N PHE A 691 -15.05 8.10 18.12
CA PHE A 691 -15.59 7.75 19.43
C PHE A 691 -15.44 8.90 20.41
N LEU A 692 -14.26 9.54 20.44
CA LEU A 692 -14.03 10.73 21.28
C LEU A 692 -14.98 11.88 20.90
N SER A 693 -15.19 12.09 19.60
CA SER A 693 -16.14 13.11 19.13
C SER A 693 -17.57 12.83 19.59
N MET A 694 -17.97 11.55 19.68
CA MET A 694 -19.28 11.17 20.21
C MET A 694 -19.39 11.40 21.71
N LYS A 695 -18.37 11.07 22.50
CA LYS A 695 -18.34 11.40 23.94
C LYS A 695 -18.46 12.92 24.15
N GLN A 696 -17.76 13.72 23.34
CA GLN A 696 -17.84 15.18 23.38
C GLN A 696 -19.25 15.71 23.07
N LEU A 697 -19.97 15.07 22.14
CA LEU A 697 -21.35 15.46 21.81
C LEU A 697 -22.33 15.27 22.97
N VAL A 698 -22.05 14.34 23.89
CA VAL A 698 -22.91 14.03 25.04
C VAL A 698 -22.25 14.36 26.38
N GLN A 699 -21.28 15.29 26.40
CA GLN A 699 -20.68 15.82 27.64
C GLN A 699 -19.97 14.75 28.50
N GLU A 700 -19.34 13.75 27.87
CA GLU A 700 -18.54 12.72 28.57
C GLU A 700 -17.03 12.83 28.26
N GLU A 701 -16.62 13.84 27.50
CA GLU A 701 -15.22 14.08 27.12
C GLU A 701 -15.03 15.57 26.80
N ASP A 702 -13.86 16.13 27.16
CA ASP A 702 -13.57 17.53 26.90
C ASP A 702 -13.27 17.77 25.42
N ILE A 703 -13.61 18.96 24.92
CA ILE A 703 -13.13 19.43 23.62
C ILE A 703 -11.82 20.17 23.82
N ARG A 704 -10.77 19.65 23.19
CA ARG A 704 -9.40 20.15 23.35
C ARG A 704 -8.83 20.66 22.03
N ILE A 705 -8.33 21.89 22.03
CA ILE A 705 -7.68 22.52 20.86
C ILE A 705 -6.29 23.00 21.26
N ASN A 706 -5.28 22.54 20.53
CA ASN A 706 -3.90 23.02 20.60
C ASN A 706 -3.64 23.97 19.42
N PHE A 707 -2.98 25.09 19.65
CA PHE A 707 -2.59 26.03 18.60
C PHE A 707 -1.10 25.88 18.33
N SER A 708 -0.76 25.29 17.19
CA SER A 708 0.62 24.95 16.84
C SER A 708 0.79 24.81 15.33
N ASN A 709 1.99 24.52 14.88
CA ASN A 709 2.29 24.33 13.47
C ASN A 709 1.50 23.14 12.89
N THR A 710 0.89 23.36 11.73
CA THR A 710 0.26 22.32 10.90
C THR A 710 1.01 22.22 9.58
N SER A 711 1.20 21.01 9.07
CA SER A 711 1.82 20.77 7.76
C SER A 711 0.75 20.65 6.69
N HIS A 712 0.91 21.26 5.52
CA HIS A 712 0.00 21.13 4.39
C HIS A 712 0.77 21.01 3.08
N GLU A 713 0.18 20.30 2.13
CA GLU A 713 0.81 19.98 0.86
C GLU A 713 -0.19 20.23 -0.28
N GLU A 714 0.19 21.07 -1.24
CA GLU A 714 -0.70 21.45 -2.35
C GLU A 714 -0.80 20.36 -3.42
N LEU A 715 0.25 19.56 -3.58
CA LEU A 715 0.31 18.45 -4.55
C LEU A 715 -0.27 17.15 -4.01
N ALA A 716 -0.73 17.12 -2.76
CA ALA A 716 -1.30 15.92 -2.15
C ALA A 716 -2.64 15.57 -2.80
N GLN A 717 -2.78 14.31 -3.22
CA GLN A 717 -4.01 13.72 -3.72
C GLN A 717 -4.90 13.35 -2.53
N LEU A 718 -6.15 13.81 -2.53
CA LEU A 718 -7.07 13.61 -1.39
C LEU A 718 -6.43 14.00 -0.04
N ALA A 719 -5.85 15.20 0.05
CA ALA A 719 -5.09 15.61 1.23
C ALA A 719 -5.84 15.39 2.56
N GLY A 720 -5.16 14.79 3.56
CA GLY A 720 -5.60 14.80 4.95
C GLY A 720 -5.88 16.22 5.45
N THR A 721 -6.79 16.35 6.42
CA THR A 721 -7.33 17.65 6.83
C THR A 721 -7.19 17.93 8.33
N LYS A 722 -6.66 16.98 9.09
CA LYS A 722 -6.58 17.00 10.54
C LYS A 722 -5.14 16.79 10.98
N THR A 723 -4.83 17.47 12.07
CA THR A 723 -3.58 17.32 12.81
C THR A 723 -3.97 17.14 14.26
N TYR A 724 -3.35 16.16 14.89
CA TYR A 724 -3.60 15.79 16.27
C TYR A 724 -2.36 16.06 17.11
N PHE A 725 -2.60 16.47 18.34
CA PHE A 725 -1.59 16.47 19.38
C PHE A 725 -2.09 15.57 20.49
N ILE A 726 -1.32 14.55 20.84
CA ILE A 726 -1.63 13.67 21.96
C ILE A 726 -0.69 14.07 23.08
N ASP A 727 -1.23 14.42 24.24
CA ASP A 727 -0.43 14.85 25.40
C ASP A 727 0.18 13.66 26.17
N SER A 728 0.94 13.94 27.23
CA SER A 728 1.54 12.90 28.08
C SER A 728 0.52 12.00 28.78
N ASP A 729 -0.69 12.50 28.99
CA ASP A 729 -1.81 11.79 29.62
C ASP A 729 -2.69 11.06 28.57
N LYS A 730 -2.22 11.04 27.31
CA LYS A 730 -2.90 10.46 26.14
C LYS A 730 -4.22 11.13 25.75
N ASN A 731 -4.47 12.36 26.17
CA ASN A 731 -5.62 13.11 25.68
C ASN A 731 -5.38 13.59 24.25
N TYR A 732 -6.41 13.49 23.41
CA TYR A 732 -6.36 13.98 22.03
C TYR A 732 -6.76 15.45 21.97
N TRP A 733 -5.90 16.24 21.33
CA TRP A 733 -6.11 17.65 21.01
C TRP A 733 -6.19 17.82 19.50
N LYS A 734 -7.18 18.57 19.03
CA LYS A 734 -7.19 19.05 17.65
C LYS A 734 -6.13 20.15 17.52
N VAL A 735 -5.27 20.09 16.51
CA VAL A 735 -4.31 21.16 16.24
C VAL A 735 -4.85 22.10 15.17
N LEU A 736 -4.80 23.40 15.44
CA LEU A 736 -5.12 24.45 14.48
C LEU A 736 -3.89 25.37 14.34
N GLY A 737 -3.37 25.48 13.12
CA GLY A 737 -2.21 26.32 12.80
C GLY A 737 -2.57 27.51 11.92
N GLU A 738 -1.58 28.00 11.17
CA GLU A 738 -1.75 29.20 10.35
C GLU A 738 -2.81 29.02 9.25
N LYS A 739 -2.85 27.85 8.60
CA LYS A 739 -3.82 27.59 7.52
C LYS A 739 -5.25 27.46 8.04
N GLU A 740 -5.43 26.87 9.21
CA GLU A 740 -6.75 26.69 9.81
C GLU A 740 -7.30 27.97 10.44
N THR A 741 -6.43 28.86 10.93
CA THR A 741 -6.82 30.04 11.71
C THR A 741 -6.63 31.37 10.99
N GLY A 742 -5.77 31.42 9.97
CA GLY A 742 -5.31 32.65 9.33
C GLY A 742 -4.42 33.51 10.23
N LYS A 743 -3.83 32.94 11.29
CA LYS A 743 -3.02 33.64 12.29
C LYS A 743 -1.62 33.05 12.38
N THR A 744 -0.63 33.91 12.58
CA THR A 744 0.76 33.48 12.70
C THR A 744 0.95 32.60 13.94
N VAL A 745 1.62 31.47 13.77
CA VAL A 745 2.05 30.62 14.89
C VAL A 745 3.39 31.13 15.40
N VAL A 746 3.49 31.34 16.71
CA VAL A 746 4.71 31.83 17.38
C VAL A 746 5.21 30.82 18.39
N GLU A 747 6.54 30.72 18.52
CA GLU A 747 7.17 29.93 19.58
C GLU A 747 7.24 30.75 20.87
N ASN A 748 7.12 30.05 21.99
CA ASN A 748 7.17 30.64 23.31
C ASN A 748 8.35 30.03 24.09
N SER A 749 9.11 30.88 24.77
CA SER A 749 10.39 30.50 25.38
C SER A 749 10.29 29.70 26.68
N VAL A 750 9.12 29.12 26.99
CA VAL A 750 8.82 28.73 28.37
C VAL A 750 8.49 27.27 28.55
N LYS A 751 9.19 26.68 29.54
CA LYS A 751 9.11 25.28 29.94
C LYS A 751 8.64 25.20 31.40
N GLY A 752 7.86 24.15 31.74
CA GLY A 752 7.59 23.76 33.13
C GLY A 752 6.34 24.33 33.82
N ALA A 753 5.30 24.73 33.07
CA ALA A 753 3.97 25.05 33.62
C ALA A 753 3.03 23.84 33.59
N GLU A 754 1.90 23.89 34.31
CA GLU A 754 0.74 23.02 34.03
C GLU A 754 0.37 23.18 32.54
N TYR A 755 0.18 22.07 31.81
CA TYR A 755 0.06 22.06 30.33
C TYR A 755 1.33 22.52 29.59
N GLY A 756 2.52 22.34 30.16
CA GLY A 756 3.78 22.93 29.68
C GLY A 756 4.09 22.73 28.19
N GLU A 757 3.86 21.54 27.64
CA GLU A 757 4.09 21.26 26.20
C GLU A 757 3.09 21.99 25.28
N LEU A 758 1.90 22.35 25.77
CA LEU A 758 0.92 23.14 25.03
C LEU A 758 1.25 24.63 24.99
N PHE A 759 2.06 25.13 25.94
CA PHE A 759 2.47 26.53 25.98
C PHE A 759 3.68 26.84 25.10
N GLU A 760 4.35 25.82 24.54
CA GLU A 760 5.54 26.00 23.69
C GLU A 760 5.24 26.76 22.41
N LYS A 761 4.01 26.65 21.88
CA LYS A 761 3.55 27.34 20.67
C LYS A 761 2.14 27.88 20.88
N GLY A 762 1.75 28.80 20.02
CA GLY A 762 0.40 29.36 19.99
C GLY A 762 0.20 30.28 18.82
N ILE A 763 -1.05 30.66 18.55
CA ILE A 763 -1.34 31.68 17.53
C ILE A 763 -1.29 33.08 18.14
N LEU A 764 -0.73 34.02 17.39
CA LEU A 764 -0.74 35.44 17.76
C LEU A 764 -2.14 36.02 17.54
N LEU A 765 -2.67 36.69 18.57
CA LEU A 765 -3.94 37.40 18.51
C LEU A 765 -3.71 38.89 18.25
N ASP A 766 -3.20 39.23 17.07
CA ASP A 766 -2.89 40.59 16.62
C ASP A 766 -4.04 41.29 15.88
N ALA A 767 -5.00 40.51 15.38
CA ALA A 767 -6.25 40.97 14.79
C ALA A 767 -7.42 40.12 15.30
N ASN A 768 -8.66 40.56 15.05
CA ASN A 768 -9.85 39.80 15.44
C ASN A 768 -9.78 38.35 14.94
N THR A 769 -10.00 37.40 15.85
CA THR A 769 -9.90 35.97 15.57
C THR A 769 -11.16 35.28 16.06
N ASN A 770 -11.77 34.45 15.20
CA ASN A 770 -12.96 33.67 15.55
C ASN A 770 -12.59 32.19 15.57
N ILE A 771 -12.86 31.51 16.67
CA ILE A 771 -12.65 30.07 16.82
C ILE A 771 -13.99 29.40 17.11
N THR A 772 -14.42 28.48 16.25
CA THR A 772 -15.59 27.64 16.50
C THR A 772 -15.18 26.38 17.24
N LEU A 773 -15.79 26.12 18.40
CA LEU A 773 -15.57 24.86 19.12
C LEU A 773 -16.43 23.77 18.49
N ASN A 774 -15.77 22.82 17.84
CA ASN A 774 -16.42 21.64 17.26
C ASN A 774 -15.86 20.38 17.93
N PRO A 775 -16.58 19.24 17.87
CA PRO A 775 -16.01 17.95 18.23
C PRO A 775 -14.70 17.67 17.46
N LEU A 776 -13.86 16.84 18.06
CA LEU A 776 -12.48 16.55 17.64
C LEU A 776 -12.36 16.22 16.14
N SER A 777 -13.25 15.38 15.61
CA SER A 777 -13.18 14.85 14.25
C SER A 777 -14.31 15.34 13.32
N GLY A 778 -15.18 16.24 13.79
CA GLY A 778 -16.46 16.56 13.13
C GLY A 778 -16.91 18.01 13.30
N ARG A 779 -18.16 18.28 12.92
CA ARG A 779 -18.83 19.61 13.01
C ARG A 779 -20.26 19.51 13.54
N GLU A 780 -20.61 18.35 14.08
CA GLU A 780 -21.89 18.06 14.70
C GLU A 780 -22.13 19.05 15.86
N LYS A 781 -23.40 19.35 16.12
CA LYS A 781 -23.79 20.35 17.13
C LYS A 781 -23.66 19.78 18.53
N LEU A 782 -23.00 20.50 19.42
CA LEU A 782 -22.97 20.17 20.85
C LEU A 782 -24.38 20.26 21.45
N ILE A 783 -24.69 19.38 22.40
CA ILE A 783 -25.97 19.43 23.11
C ILE A 783 -26.04 20.66 24.03
N ALA A 784 -27.27 21.08 24.34
CA ALA A 784 -27.51 22.12 25.32
C ALA A 784 -26.96 21.72 26.69
N GLY A 785 -26.41 22.68 27.42
CA GLY A 785 -25.81 22.43 28.73
C GLY A 785 -24.99 23.60 29.25
N GLU A 786 -24.48 23.42 30.45
CA GLU A 786 -23.48 24.31 31.04
C GLU A 786 -22.12 23.71 30.76
N TYR A 787 -21.15 24.55 30.43
CA TYR A 787 -19.79 24.15 30.09
C TYR A 787 -18.83 25.16 30.69
N ASP A 788 -17.62 24.72 30.94
CA ASP A 788 -16.53 25.54 31.42
C ASP A 788 -15.42 25.63 30.36
N LEU A 789 -15.22 26.83 29.82
CA LEU A 789 -14.15 27.09 28.87
C LEU A 789 -12.87 27.54 29.62
N LYS A 790 -11.80 26.76 29.48
CA LYS A 790 -10.44 27.16 29.87
C LYS A 790 -9.69 27.71 28.65
N LEU A 791 -9.15 28.91 28.79
CA LEU A 791 -8.27 29.56 27.84
C LEU A 791 -6.82 29.44 28.33
N LEU A 792 -5.94 28.86 27.53
CA LEU A 792 -4.50 28.78 27.81
C LEU A 792 -3.83 29.92 27.04
N LEU A 793 -3.45 30.98 27.75
CA LEU A 793 -2.97 32.22 27.18
C LEU A 793 -1.53 32.52 27.64
N ALA A 794 -0.74 33.08 26.74
CA ALA A 794 0.60 33.59 27.03
C ALA A 794 0.78 35.00 26.46
N SER A 795 1.85 35.67 26.90
CA SER A 795 2.17 37.02 26.43
C SER A 795 3.62 37.10 25.96
N GLU A 796 3.85 37.67 24.78
CA GLU A 796 5.20 37.92 24.26
C GLU A 796 5.80 39.15 24.95
N GLY A 797 6.67 38.93 25.94
CA GLY A 797 7.38 39.99 26.66
C GLY A 797 6.56 40.64 27.79
N ALA A 798 5.79 41.68 27.49
CA ALA A 798 5.07 42.49 28.48
C ALA A 798 3.58 42.11 28.58
N ILE A 799 2.95 42.33 29.75
CA ILE A 799 1.54 42.03 30.02
C ILE A 799 0.63 42.49 28.88
N SER A 800 -0.15 41.55 28.32
CA SER A 800 -1.14 41.80 27.27
C SER A 800 -2.57 41.74 27.82
N SER A 801 -3.52 42.25 27.04
CA SER A 801 -4.94 42.11 27.35
C SER A 801 -5.76 41.83 26.10
N ILE A 802 -6.80 41.02 26.28
CA ILE A 802 -7.76 40.65 25.24
C ILE A 802 -9.18 40.83 25.75
N LYS A 803 -10.09 41.05 24.81
CA LYS A 803 -11.53 40.86 25.01
C LYS A 803 -11.95 39.54 24.38
N VAL A 804 -12.72 38.75 25.14
CA VAL A 804 -13.28 37.48 24.71
C VAL A 804 -14.80 37.63 24.68
N ASP A 805 -15.42 37.43 23.51
CA ASP A 805 -16.86 37.40 23.31
C ASP A 805 -17.29 35.97 22.94
N ILE A 806 -18.15 35.38 23.77
CA ILE A 806 -18.72 34.05 23.55
C ILE A 806 -20.24 34.20 23.49
N ASN A 807 -20.79 34.25 22.28
CA ASN A 807 -22.22 34.43 22.05
C ASN A 807 -22.86 35.60 22.85
N GLY A 808 -22.16 36.74 22.95
CA GLY A 808 -22.61 37.92 23.68
C GLY A 808 -22.12 38.02 25.13
N LEU A 809 -21.53 36.95 25.69
CA LEU A 809 -20.83 37.02 26.97
C LEU A 809 -19.43 37.62 26.77
N ILE A 810 -19.28 38.88 27.15
CA ILE A 810 -18.01 39.62 27.00
C ILE A 810 -17.21 39.55 28.30
N LYS A 811 -15.93 39.19 28.20
CA LYS A 811 -14.95 39.20 29.30
C LYS A 811 -13.66 39.88 28.85
N ASP A 812 -13.15 40.81 29.66
CA ASP A 812 -11.79 41.31 29.53
C ASP A 812 -10.83 40.42 30.31
N VAL A 813 -9.72 40.02 29.69
CA VAL A 813 -8.73 39.10 30.26
C VAL A 813 -7.35 39.75 30.18
N LEU A 814 -6.73 39.94 31.35
CA LEU A 814 -5.32 40.30 31.47
C LEU A 814 -4.48 39.03 31.40
N ILE A 815 -3.40 39.10 30.62
CA ILE A 815 -2.51 37.97 30.36
C ILE A 815 -1.11 38.37 30.84
N ASN A 816 -0.64 37.66 31.87
CA ASN A 816 0.72 37.80 32.37
C ASN A 816 1.66 36.95 31.52
N LYS A 817 2.74 36.40 32.11
CA LYS A 817 3.62 35.46 31.40
C LYS A 817 2.85 34.23 30.89
N PHE A 818 2.02 33.66 31.76
CA PHE A 818 1.00 32.63 31.46
C PHE A 818 -0.28 32.97 32.18
N THR A 819 -1.41 32.61 31.61
CA THR A 819 -2.72 32.77 32.22
C THR A 819 -3.64 31.66 31.76
N ILE A 820 -4.14 30.87 32.71
CA ILE A 820 -5.26 29.96 32.48
C ILE A 820 -6.51 30.70 32.94
N LYS A 821 -7.43 30.99 32.01
CA LYS A 821 -8.68 31.69 32.33
C LYS A 821 -9.87 30.76 32.14
N LYS A 822 -10.61 30.51 33.22
CA LYS A 822 -11.88 29.77 33.21
C LYS A 822 -13.07 30.71 33.00
N ILE A 823 -14.00 30.34 32.12
CA ILE A 823 -15.24 31.06 31.80
C ILE A 823 -16.38 30.05 31.69
N SER A 824 -17.34 30.10 32.60
CA SER A 824 -18.56 29.28 32.53
C SER A 824 -19.51 29.86 31.49
N ILE A 825 -20.05 29.00 30.64
CA ILE A 825 -20.90 29.33 29.51
C ILE A 825 -22.05 28.34 29.40
N LYS A 826 -23.18 28.81 28.87
CA LYS A 826 -24.38 28.00 28.68
C LYS A 826 -24.75 27.98 27.21
N PHE A 827 -24.97 26.79 26.66
CA PHE A 827 -25.37 26.61 25.27
C PHE A 827 -26.79 26.06 25.19
N ASP A 828 -27.51 26.50 24.16
CA ASP A 828 -28.87 26.04 23.85
C ASP A 828 -28.89 24.89 22.83
N GLY A 829 -27.72 24.47 22.33
CA GLY A 829 -27.55 23.40 21.36
C GLY A 829 -27.98 23.74 19.93
N THR A 830 -28.31 25.00 19.63
CA THR A 830 -28.77 25.42 18.29
C THR A 830 -27.62 25.58 17.29
N ALA A 831 -26.44 26.01 17.79
CA ALA A 831 -25.20 26.17 17.04
C ALA A 831 -23.99 25.93 17.94
N ASN A 832 -22.88 25.52 17.32
CA ASN A 832 -21.60 25.39 18.01
C ASN A 832 -21.09 26.79 18.40
N PRO A 833 -20.51 26.94 19.60
CA PRO A 833 -20.11 28.24 20.10
C PRO A 833 -18.91 28.79 19.31
N VAL A 834 -18.98 30.09 19.05
CA VAL A 834 -17.91 30.85 18.39
C VAL A 834 -17.30 31.79 19.41
N ILE A 835 -16.02 31.60 19.70
CA ILE A 835 -15.24 32.48 20.56
C ILE A 835 -14.61 33.54 19.68
N LYS A 836 -14.90 34.81 19.96
CA LYS A 836 -14.27 35.95 19.30
C LYS A 836 -13.23 36.55 20.23
N PHE A 837 -12.01 36.63 19.75
CA PHE A 837 -10.89 37.27 20.43
C PHE A 837 -10.59 38.61 19.78
N THR A 838 -10.51 39.67 20.59
CA THR A 838 -10.10 41.01 20.16
C THR A 838 -8.93 41.47 21.03
N SER A 839 -7.78 41.69 20.39
CA SER A 839 -6.60 42.24 21.06
C SER A 839 -6.86 43.66 21.54
N GLN A 840 -6.46 43.97 22.78
CA GLN A 840 -6.56 45.31 23.34
C GLN A 840 -5.18 45.93 23.59
N LYS A 841 -4.22 45.12 24.06
CA LYS A 841 -2.87 45.58 24.37
C LYS A 841 -1.87 44.45 24.29
N GLY A 842 -0.65 44.78 23.85
CA GLY A 842 0.48 43.85 23.82
C GLY A 842 0.34 42.82 22.70
N LYS A 843 1.05 41.70 22.86
CA LYS A 843 1.06 40.59 21.90
C LYS A 843 0.54 39.32 22.58
N PRO A 844 -0.79 39.18 22.71
CA PRO A 844 -1.38 38.00 23.33
C PRO A 844 -1.27 36.79 22.41
N ILE A 845 -0.94 35.65 23.01
CA ILE A 845 -0.79 34.35 22.34
C ILE A 845 -1.85 33.41 22.90
N LEU A 846 -2.60 32.75 22.02
CA LEU A 846 -3.51 31.67 22.39
C LEU A 846 -2.83 30.33 22.12
N CYS A 847 -2.53 29.59 23.18
CA CYS A 847 -1.83 28.31 23.14
C CYS A 847 -2.79 27.13 23.09
N GLY A 848 -3.92 27.21 23.80
CA GLY A 848 -4.90 26.13 23.83
C GLY A 848 -6.28 26.53 24.35
N LEU A 849 -7.25 25.65 24.10
CA LEU A 849 -8.62 25.74 24.60
C LEU A 849 -9.07 24.37 25.12
N ILE A 850 -9.74 24.37 26.26
CA ILE A 850 -10.44 23.19 26.80
C ILE A 850 -11.87 23.59 27.10
N LEU A 851 -12.84 22.91 26.50
CA LEU A 851 -14.24 23.02 26.86
C LEU A 851 -14.62 21.80 27.68
N GLU A 852 -14.79 22.01 28.97
CA GLU A 852 -15.20 20.99 29.94
C GLU A 852 -16.73 20.98 30.05
N PRO A 853 -17.38 19.81 29.98
CA PRO A 853 -18.82 19.68 30.15
C PRO A 853 -19.33 19.83 31.59
#